data_AF-A0AAD3M4J1-F1
#
_entry.id   AF-A0AAD3M4J1-F1
#
_cell.length_a   1.000
_cell.length_b   1.000
_cell.length_c   1.000
_cell.angle_alpha   90.00
_cell.angle_beta   90.00
_cell.angle_gamma   90.00
#
_symmetry.space_group_name_H-M   'P 1'
#
loop_
_entity.id
_entity.type
_entity.pdbx_description
1 polymer ?
#
loop_
_entity_poly.entity_id
_entity_poly.type
_entity_poly.pdbx_seq_one_letter_code
_entity_poly.pdbx_strand_id
1 'polypeptide(L)'
;MASSMMDGVGKAVVGVWRAHTVLDESDGAESSPEAPDRFRKLRSSSSLNSLRMSLRKRLPLRSVQTNSLPENPTWETTKEQPKPSTVRKLTRNARNSISGVYQRLQRTREFAREECLVATPGRTCDGEEAGASTSRTPRRTPGRAVTPRRTPRSTATPGRTPGSRGRRTPEASVRGVKTGGGRRQLVRMAALRSPFASPNTQSQRLKFDHDLESVSSGLRRLKHLSKAFDEIIGRDDRTSTQGRSGGAMMRKLDPNGKLSRSNLTRRAMHLSNTLGELNPRRGYLLQDTGAAKHLKMALHVPRAPGFAQMLKDGAKHYSGLEEAVFRNIRACKELSQTTRTAYGPNGMNKMVINHLEKLFVTNDAATILRELEVQHPAAKMIVMASHMQEQEVGDGTNFVLVFAGALLELAEELLRMGLSVSEVIEGYEMACKKALEILPDCVCSSAKNLHDVKEATSLIRTAVMSKQYGNEDFLADLIAQACVSIFPESGNFNVDNVRVCKILGCGVTASSMLHGMVFKKEAEGDITSVKDAKIAVFSCPFDCMVTETKGTVLINNAQELMDFSKGEEDMMEAQVKAIKEAGANMVVTGGKVADMALHYANKYKLMVVRLNSKWDLRRLCKTVGAVALPRMTAPTPEEMGHCDSVYLTEVGDTQVVVFKHEKEDSAISTVVIRGSTDNLLDDIERAIDDGVNTFKVLVRDKRLVPGAGATEIELAKQLTSYGESCPGLEQYAIKKFAEAFEALPRALAENSGVKGSELISKLYPAHHEGNKNMGFDIEADSPAVKDMLEAGILEPYLVKYWGIKLATNAAITVLRVDQIIMAKPAGGPKPPQGRKDFDEDD
;
A
#
# COMPACT_ATOMS: atom_id res chain seq x y z
N MET A 1 -77.94 -10.66 39.00
CA MET A 1 -78.67 -9.45 39.46
C MET A 1 -77.95 -8.93 40.69
N ALA A 2 -77.74 -7.64 40.98
CA ALA A 2 -77.72 -6.40 40.20
C ALA A 2 -77.85 -5.24 41.21
N SER A 3 -76.75 -4.58 41.63
CA SER A 3 -76.76 -3.18 42.09
C SER A 3 -75.39 -2.66 42.57
N SER A 4 -75.16 -1.37 42.32
CA SER A 4 -74.43 -0.41 43.18
C SER A 4 -72.89 -0.37 43.22
N MET A 5 -72.44 0.80 43.67
CA MET A 5 -71.10 1.26 44.03
C MET A 5 -70.13 1.66 42.90
N MET A 6 -69.56 2.85 43.10
CA MET A 6 -68.45 3.46 42.37
C MET A 6 -67.14 2.99 43.02
N ASP A 7 -66.05 2.86 42.25
CA ASP A 7 -64.86 3.73 42.40
C ASP A 7 -63.68 3.32 41.52
N GLY A 8 -62.81 4.30 41.24
CA GLY A 8 -61.34 4.14 41.28
C GLY A 8 -60.59 3.35 40.19
N VAL A 9 -59.83 4.10 39.37
CA VAL A 9 -58.46 3.76 38.86
C VAL A 9 -58.32 2.55 37.88
N GLY A 10 -57.58 2.62 36.77
CA GLY A 10 -56.79 3.74 36.24
C GLY A 10 -56.12 3.47 34.87
N LYS A 11 -55.59 4.55 34.28
CA LYS A 11 -54.89 4.72 32.99
C LYS A 11 -53.82 3.64 32.68
N ALA A 12 -53.80 3.03 31.49
CA ALA A 12 -53.08 3.46 30.25
C ALA A 12 -51.57 3.05 30.24
N VAL A 13 -50.82 2.95 29.13
CA VAL A 13 -50.86 3.64 27.82
C VAL A 13 -50.48 2.70 26.66
N VAL A 14 -51.06 2.91 25.46
CA VAL A 14 -50.52 2.43 24.16
C VAL A 14 -50.68 3.53 23.11
N GLY A 15 -49.65 3.74 22.28
CA GLY A 15 -49.65 4.55 21.05
C GLY A 15 -48.45 4.12 20.20
N VAL A 16 -48.56 3.54 18.99
CA VAL A 16 -49.29 3.91 17.76
C VAL A 16 -48.60 5.04 16.99
N TRP A 17 -48.16 4.72 15.78
CA TRP A 17 -47.32 5.56 14.90
C TRP A 17 -48.12 6.66 14.18
N ARG A 18 -47.39 7.62 13.57
CA ARG A 18 -47.91 8.53 12.53
C ARG A 18 -46.96 8.59 11.34
N ALA A 19 -47.53 8.84 10.16
CA ALA A 19 -46.82 8.84 8.88
C ALA A 19 -45.98 10.11 8.65
N HIS A 20 -44.97 9.99 7.80
CA HIS A 20 -44.18 11.11 7.28
C HIS A 20 -44.90 11.84 6.14
N THR A 21 -44.74 13.15 6.07
CA THR A 21 -45.09 13.99 4.92
C THR A 21 -43.83 14.55 4.27
N VAL A 22 -43.79 14.59 2.95
CA VAL A 22 -42.71 15.21 2.15
C VAL A 22 -42.84 16.73 2.21
N LEU A 23 -41.72 17.44 2.28
CA LEU A 23 -41.58 18.87 1.97
C LEU A 23 -40.22 19.14 1.32
N ASP A 24 -40.16 20.20 0.52
CA ASP A 24 -39.15 20.46 -0.50
C ASP A 24 -37.90 21.24 -0.04
N GLU A 25 -36.93 21.36 -0.96
CA GLU A 25 -35.75 22.22 -0.86
C GLU A 25 -36.12 23.71 -1.01
N SER A 26 -35.54 24.60 -0.20
CA SER A 26 -35.25 26.00 -0.59
C SER A 26 -34.42 26.76 0.47
N ASP A 27 -33.75 27.83 0.03
CA ASP A 27 -32.77 28.61 0.78
C ASP A 27 -33.30 29.35 2.03
N GLY A 28 -32.43 29.52 3.03
CA GLY A 28 -32.69 30.42 4.17
C GLY A 28 -31.51 30.50 5.14
N ALA A 29 -30.94 31.69 5.30
CA ALA A 29 -29.95 31.98 6.35
C ALA A 29 -30.60 32.64 7.58
N GLU A 30 -29.85 32.74 8.67
CA GLU A 30 -30.17 33.50 9.90
C GLU A 30 -31.39 33.03 10.72
N SER A 31 -31.15 32.14 11.69
CA SER A 31 -31.39 32.45 13.11
C SER A 31 -30.98 31.29 14.03
N SER A 32 -30.42 31.60 15.20
CA SER A 32 -30.15 30.63 16.27
C SER A 32 -30.68 31.21 17.59
N PRO A 33 -31.48 30.48 18.37
CA PRO A 33 -31.89 30.92 19.69
C PRO A 33 -30.72 30.82 20.68
N GLU A 34 -30.51 31.86 21.48
CA GLU A 34 -29.38 31.96 22.40
C GLU A 34 -29.54 31.10 23.67
N ALA A 35 -28.42 30.67 24.24
CA ALA A 35 -28.33 30.08 25.57
C ALA A 35 -27.20 30.77 26.39
N PRO A 36 -27.33 30.90 27.72
CA PRO A 36 -26.83 32.07 28.43
C PRO A 36 -25.33 32.13 28.75
N ASP A 37 -24.84 33.37 28.86
CA ASP A 37 -23.44 33.75 29.02
C ASP A 37 -22.87 33.40 30.42
N ARG A 38 -22.02 32.36 30.51
CA ARG A 38 -21.15 32.10 31.68
C ARG A 38 -20.00 31.12 31.38
N PHE A 39 -19.01 31.52 30.56
CA PHE A 39 -17.59 31.07 30.66
C PHE A 39 -16.69 31.71 29.57
N ARG A 40 -16.43 33.02 29.65
CA ARG A 40 -15.43 33.68 28.77
C ARG A 40 -14.01 33.19 29.07
N LYS A 41 -13.48 32.28 28.24
CA LYS A 41 -12.02 32.00 28.18
C LYS A 41 -11.32 33.03 27.29
N LEU A 42 -10.44 33.83 27.89
CA LEU A 42 -9.57 34.78 27.20
C LEU A 42 -8.59 34.05 26.26
N ARG A 43 -8.30 34.64 25.09
CA ARG A 43 -7.29 34.12 24.15
C ARG A 43 -5.87 34.45 24.66
N SER A 44 -5.22 33.51 25.34
CA SER A 44 -3.83 33.65 25.79
C SER A 44 -2.83 33.43 24.65
N SER A 45 -2.22 34.52 24.15
CA SER A 45 -1.27 34.51 23.03
C SER A 45 0.16 34.11 23.45
N SER A 46 0.40 32.83 23.81
CA SER A 46 1.70 32.40 24.35
C SER A 46 2.10 30.93 24.10
N SER A 47 1.57 30.25 23.06
CA SER A 47 1.76 28.80 22.86
C SER A 47 2.78 28.36 21.78
N LEU A 48 3.36 29.27 20.98
CA LEU A 48 4.26 28.90 19.86
C LEU A 48 5.76 28.92 20.19
N ASN A 49 6.18 29.47 21.33
CA ASN A 49 7.59 29.47 21.76
C ASN A 49 7.94 28.35 22.76
N SER A 50 6.96 27.78 23.47
CA SER A 50 7.16 26.66 24.40
C SER A 50 7.41 25.32 23.70
N LEU A 51 6.78 25.09 22.55
CA LEU A 51 6.91 23.86 21.74
C LEU A 51 8.29 23.66 21.10
N ARG A 52 9.25 24.57 21.27
CA ARG A 52 10.56 24.53 20.59
C ARG A 52 11.74 24.06 21.45
N MET A 53 11.51 23.68 22.71
CA MET A 53 12.56 23.27 23.67
C MET A 53 12.37 21.86 24.27
N SER A 54 11.30 21.14 23.94
CA SER A 54 11.00 19.80 24.49
C SER A 54 11.72 18.63 23.78
N LEU A 55 12.44 18.88 22.68
CA LEU A 55 13.20 17.87 21.93
C LEU A 55 14.72 18.04 22.10
N ARG A 56 15.21 17.72 23.30
CA ARG A 56 16.60 17.31 23.52
C ARG A 56 16.64 15.93 24.17
N LYS A 57 17.57 15.09 23.70
CA LYS A 57 17.69 13.66 24.03
C LYS A 57 17.83 13.46 25.55
N ARG A 58 17.11 12.48 26.11
CA ARG A 58 17.47 11.86 27.40
C ARG A 58 18.15 10.53 27.11
N LEU A 59 19.39 10.38 27.58
CA LEU A 59 20.06 9.08 27.71
C LEU A 59 19.67 8.47 29.08
N PRO A 60 19.67 7.14 29.23
CA PRO A 60 19.55 6.51 30.54
C PRO A 60 20.82 6.79 31.36
N LEU A 61 20.65 7.21 32.62
CA LEU A 61 21.77 7.39 33.55
C LEU A 61 22.16 6.04 34.15
N ARG A 62 23.46 5.76 34.22
CA ARG A 62 23.99 4.62 35.00
C ARG A 62 23.73 4.85 36.48
N SER A 63 23.33 3.79 37.18
CA SER A 63 23.32 3.74 38.65
C SER A 63 24.75 3.85 39.19
N VAL A 64 24.98 4.76 40.14
CA VAL A 64 26.22 4.81 40.92
C VAL A 64 26.16 3.73 42.00
N GLN A 65 27.07 2.76 41.94
CA GLN A 65 27.25 1.80 43.03
C GLN A 65 28.14 2.43 44.12
N THR A 66 27.73 2.33 45.38
CA THR A 66 28.49 2.82 46.54
C THR A 66 29.53 1.79 46.96
N ASN A 67 30.79 2.21 47.12
CA ASN A 67 31.88 1.34 47.55
C ASN A 67 31.72 0.92 49.01
N SER A 68 31.45 -0.35 49.27
CA SER A 68 31.67 -1.02 50.56
C SER A 68 32.99 -1.81 50.51
N LEU A 69 33.84 -1.62 51.52
CA LEU A 69 35.13 -2.32 51.63
C LEU A 69 34.94 -3.83 51.86
N PRO A 70 35.67 -4.70 51.14
CA PRO A 70 35.84 -6.11 51.53
C PRO A 70 36.97 -6.27 52.54
N GLU A 71 36.76 -7.09 53.57
CA GLU A 71 37.83 -7.56 54.45
C GLU A 71 38.62 -8.73 53.81
N ASN A 72 39.71 -9.14 54.46
CA ASN A 72 40.70 -10.08 53.91
C ASN A 72 40.15 -11.47 53.56
N PRO A 73 40.75 -12.12 52.54
CA PRO A 73 41.10 -13.54 52.71
C PRO A 73 42.60 -13.82 52.52
N THR A 74 42.99 -14.98 53.05
CA THR A 74 44.34 -15.52 53.20
C THR A 74 45.14 -15.73 51.92
N TRP A 75 46.47 -15.71 52.07
CA TRP A 75 47.45 -16.23 51.12
C TRP A 75 47.39 -17.76 51.06
N GLU A 76 47.47 -18.36 49.86
CA GLU A 76 48.37 -19.50 49.58
C GLU A 76 48.53 -19.77 48.08
N THR A 77 49.56 -20.54 47.74
CA THR A 77 50.22 -20.68 46.43
C THR A 77 49.35 -21.07 45.22
N THR A 78 49.65 -20.49 44.05
CA THR A 78 49.71 -21.26 42.78
C THR A 78 50.69 -20.64 41.77
N LYS A 79 51.15 -21.43 40.79
CA LYS A 79 52.36 -21.14 39.98
C LYS A 79 52.08 -20.37 38.69
N GLU A 80 53.07 -19.64 38.19
CA GLU A 80 53.05 -18.96 36.89
C GLU A 80 53.04 -19.93 35.70
N GLN A 81 52.27 -19.59 34.66
CA GLN A 81 52.48 -20.00 33.26
C GLN A 81 52.10 -18.85 32.30
N PRO A 82 52.78 -18.70 31.15
CA PRO A 82 52.66 -17.51 30.30
C PRO A 82 51.41 -17.51 29.39
N LYS A 83 50.91 -16.31 29.06
CA LYS A 83 49.75 -16.08 28.17
C LYS A 83 50.12 -16.17 26.68
N PRO A 84 49.54 -17.09 25.88
CA PRO A 84 49.65 -17.05 24.42
C PRO A 84 48.53 -16.21 23.76
N SER A 85 48.82 -15.60 22.61
CA SER A 85 47.97 -14.61 21.94
C SER A 85 46.57 -15.09 21.51
N THR A 86 45.54 -14.32 21.89
CA THR A 86 44.13 -14.53 21.50
C THR A 86 43.87 -14.35 20.00
N VAL A 87 44.60 -13.44 19.35
CA VAL A 87 44.43 -13.03 17.94
C VAL A 87 44.54 -14.19 16.94
N ARG A 88 45.34 -15.22 17.25
CA ARG A 88 45.51 -16.41 16.38
C ARG A 88 44.36 -17.41 16.41
N LYS A 89 43.40 -17.30 17.34
CA LYS A 89 42.19 -18.16 17.37
C LYS A 89 41.07 -17.62 16.48
N LEU A 90 40.77 -16.32 16.58
CA LEU A 90 39.72 -15.65 15.79
C LEU A 90 39.92 -15.80 14.28
N THR A 91 41.15 -15.60 13.80
CA THR A 91 41.53 -15.67 12.38
C THR A 91 41.44 -17.08 11.78
N ARG A 92 41.38 -18.14 12.60
CA ARG A 92 41.22 -19.53 12.15
C ARG A 92 39.75 -19.93 12.05
N ASN A 93 38.92 -19.53 13.02
CA ASN A 93 37.49 -19.80 13.01
C ASN A 93 36.77 -19.11 11.83
N ALA A 94 37.13 -17.85 11.52
CA ALA A 94 36.58 -17.13 10.38
C ALA A 94 36.81 -17.87 9.04
N ARG A 95 38.03 -18.38 8.79
CA ARG A 95 38.36 -19.16 7.58
C ARG A 95 37.56 -20.46 7.48
N ASN A 96 37.41 -21.19 8.59
CA ASN A 96 36.68 -22.45 8.61
C ASN A 96 35.16 -22.28 8.36
N SER A 97 34.57 -21.14 8.77
CA SER A 97 33.17 -20.84 8.47
C SER A 97 32.93 -20.60 6.97
N ILE A 98 33.83 -19.88 6.31
CA ILE A 98 33.70 -19.52 4.88
C ILE A 98 33.88 -20.75 3.98
N SER A 99 34.83 -21.65 4.28
CA SER A 99 34.99 -22.91 3.53
C SER A 99 33.78 -23.84 3.67
N GLY A 100 33.18 -23.91 4.87
CA GLY A 100 31.95 -24.69 5.11
C GLY A 100 30.74 -24.18 4.32
N VAL A 101 30.58 -22.86 4.18
CA VAL A 101 29.52 -22.26 3.34
C VAL A 101 29.77 -22.55 1.86
N TYR A 102 31.02 -22.44 1.38
CA TYR A 102 31.37 -22.72 -0.01
C TYR A 102 31.09 -24.18 -0.40
N GLN A 103 31.46 -25.14 0.45
CA GLN A 103 31.18 -26.56 0.21
C GLN A 103 29.68 -26.91 0.24
N ARG A 104 28.86 -26.21 1.05
CA ARG A 104 27.40 -26.37 1.02
C ARG A 104 26.81 -25.88 -0.31
N LEU A 105 27.25 -24.72 -0.79
CA LEU A 105 26.81 -24.15 -2.07
C LEU A 105 27.17 -25.01 -3.30
N GLN A 106 28.27 -25.76 -3.24
CA GLN A 106 28.62 -26.74 -4.28
C GLN A 106 27.66 -27.95 -4.26
N ARG A 107 27.42 -28.56 -3.10
CA ARG A 107 26.50 -29.71 -2.98
C ARG A 107 25.06 -29.40 -3.42
N THR A 108 24.57 -28.19 -3.14
CA THR A 108 23.25 -27.73 -3.63
C THR A 108 23.16 -27.52 -5.14
N ARG A 109 24.28 -27.56 -5.87
CA ARG A 109 24.30 -27.53 -7.35
C ARG A 109 24.39 -28.91 -7.99
N GLU A 110 24.90 -29.91 -7.27
CA GLU A 110 25.03 -31.28 -7.76
C GLU A 110 23.70 -32.04 -7.66
N PHE A 111 22.91 -31.79 -6.60
CA PHE A 111 21.55 -32.34 -6.41
C PHE A 111 20.47 -31.83 -7.38
N ALA A 112 20.82 -30.96 -8.35
CA ALA A 112 19.85 -30.32 -9.25
C ALA A 112 19.87 -30.89 -10.69
N ARG A 113 20.38 -32.11 -10.89
CA ARG A 113 20.55 -32.71 -12.23
C ARG A 113 20.19 -34.19 -12.39
N GLU A 114 19.85 -34.91 -11.33
CA GLU A 114 19.38 -36.29 -11.41
C GLU A 114 18.07 -36.44 -10.61
N GLU A 115 17.24 -37.40 -11.01
CA GLU A 115 15.97 -37.81 -10.38
C GLU A 115 14.85 -36.77 -10.24
N CYS A 116 14.13 -36.54 -11.35
CA CYS A 116 12.68 -36.26 -11.26
C CYS A 116 11.92 -36.90 -12.45
N LEU A 117 12.12 -38.21 -12.65
CA LEU A 117 11.31 -39.04 -13.54
C LEU A 117 10.27 -39.80 -12.69
N VAL A 118 9.01 -39.33 -12.72
CA VAL A 118 7.90 -40.03 -12.05
C VAL A 118 7.44 -41.18 -12.92
N ALA A 119 7.55 -42.41 -12.41
CA ALA A 119 7.10 -43.62 -13.10
C ALA A 119 5.70 -44.04 -12.63
N THR A 120 4.74 -44.15 -13.55
CA THR A 120 3.40 -44.69 -13.31
C THR A 120 3.29 -46.12 -13.87
N PRO A 121 2.89 -47.14 -13.08
CA PRO A 121 2.89 -48.54 -13.53
C PRO A 121 1.66 -48.92 -14.37
N GLY A 122 1.83 -48.84 -15.69
CA GLY A 122 1.40 -49.81 -16.72
C GLY A 122 0.02 -50.49 -16.72
N ARG A 123 -0.64 -50.43 -17.89
CA ARG A 123 -1.21 -51.63 -18.54
C ARG A 123 -1.03 -51.57 -20.07
N THR A 124 -1.32 -52.66 -20.75
CA THR A 124 -0.71 -53.07 -22.03
C THR A 124 -1.70 -53.22 -23.19
N CYS A 125 -1.15 -53.60 -24.36
CA CYS A 125 -1.82 -54.06 -25.59
C CYS A 125 -2.36 -52.97 -26.52
N ASP A 126 -2.22 -53.05 -27.85
CA ASP A 126 -1.38 -53.88 -28.75
C ASP A 126 -1.31 -53.18 -30.13
N GLY A 127 -0.42 -53.62 -31.03
CA GLY A 127 -0.61 -53.43 -32.48
C GLY A 127 0.42 -52.61 -33.27
N GLU A 128 0.75 -53.19 -34.43
CA GLU A 128 1.55 -52.72 -35.57
C GLU A 128 0.95 -51.45 -36.25
N GLU A 129 1.54 -50.77 -37.24
CA GLU A 129 2.51 -51.18 -38.28
C GLU A 129 3.36 -49.97 -38.80
N ALA A 130 4.16 -50.15 -39.85
CA ALA A 130 5.10 -49.16 -40.37
C ALA A 130 4.58 -48.37 -41.60
N GLY A 131 4.96 -47.09 -41.73
CA GLY A 131 4.64 -46.29 -42.92
C GLY A 131 5.50 -45.03 -43.07
N ALA A 132 6.36 -45.01 -44.09
CA ALA A 132 7.14 -43.83 -44.48
C ALA A 132 6.53 -43.17 -45.73
N SER A 133 6.33 -41.85 -45.71
CA SER A 133 5.95 -41.06 -46.89
C SER A 133 6.55 -39.64 -46.83
N THR A 134 6.41 -38.86 -47.91
CA THR A 134 7.19 -37.63 -48.13
C THR A 134 6.35 -36.47 -48.65
N SER A 135 6.93 -35.25 -48.61
CA SER A 135 6.45 -34.03 -49.27
C SER A 135 5.26 -33.32 -48.54
N ARG A 136 4.95 -32.02 -48.75
CA ARG A 136 5.54 -30.97 -49.63
C ARG A 136 5.09 -29.55 -49.22
N THR A 137 5.98 -28.55 -49.35
CA THR A 137 5.67 -27.10 -49.60
C THR A 137 4.90 -26.32 -48.50
N PRO A 138 4.78 -24.95 -48.55
CA PRO A 138 5.16 -24.01 -49.62
C PRO A 138 6.17 -22.89 -49.25
N ARG A 139 6.57 -22.15 -50.30
CA ARG A 139 7.39 -20.91 -50.25
C ARG A 139 6.54 -19.69 -49.87
N ARG A 140 7.20 -18.62 -49.39
CA ARG A 140 6.83 -17.22 -49.72
C ARG A 140 8.08 -16.40 -50.08
N THR A 141 7.87 -15.31 -50.84
CA THR A 141 8.92 -14.58 -51.57
C THR A 141 9.26 -13.21 -50.95
N PRO A 142 10.46 -12.64 -51.20
CA PRO A 142 10.82 -11.30 -50.76
C PRO A 142 10.23 -10.20 -51.67
N GLY A 143 9.84 -9.07 -51.07
CA GLY A 143 9.40 -7.83 -51.75
C GLY A 143 10.31 -6.64 -51.39
N ARG A 144 10.32 -5.57 -52.22
CA ARG A 144 11.40 -4.57 -52.23
C ARG A 144 10.92 -3.14 -52.57
N ALA A 145 11.21 -2.18 -51.69
CA ALA A 145 11.35 -0.74 -51.99
C ALA A 145 12.43 -0.19 -51.03
N VAL A 146 13.50 0.51 -51.43
CA VAL A 146 13.74 1.59 -52.42
C VAL A 146 13.36 2.98 -51.88
N THR A 147 14.39 3.78 -51.61
CA THR A 147 14.30 5.20 -51.22
C THR A 147 14.54 6.11 -52.42
N PRO A 148 14.00 7.35 -52.41
CA PRO A 148 14.51 8.45 -53.22
C PRO A 148 15.30 9.47 -52.36
N ARG A 149 16.37 10.04 -52.94
CA ARG A 149 17.18 11.11 -52.34
C ARG A 149 17.43 12.19 -53.39
N ARG A 150 16.98 13.43 -53.15
CA ARG A 150 17.34 14.60 -53.96
C ARG A 150 17.55 15.83 -53.08
N THR A 151 18.58 16.59 -53.44
CA THR A 151 18.77 18.02 -53.13
C THR A 151 18.77 18.78 -54.46
N PRO A 152 18.65 20.13 -54.48
CA PRO A 152 19.87 20.94 -54.51
C PRO A 152 19.77 22.26 -53.70
N ARG A 153 20.62 23.25 -54.05
CA ARG A 153 21.02 24.42 -53.26
C ARG A 153 20.22 25.73 -53.51
N SER A 154 20.45 26.68 -52.59
CA SER A 154 20.83 28.10 -52.80
C SER A 154 19.81 29.22 -53.09
N THR A 155 19.71 30.13 -52.11
CA THR A 155 19.79 31.62 -52.18
C THR A 155 18.84 32.45 -53.08
N ALA A 156 18.06 33.33 -52.43
CA ALA A 156 18.06 34.80 -52.67
C ALA A 156 17.31 35.56 -51.54
N THR A 157 17.56 36.86 -51.40
CA THR A 157 16.72 37.83 -50.64
C THR A 157 16.22 38.91 -51.62
N PRO A 158 15.06 39.56 -51.38
CA PRO A 158 15.03 40.84 -50.66
C PRO A 158 13.79 40.98 -49.72
N GLY A 159 13.52 42.07 -49.00
CA GLY A 159 14.23 43.35 -48.84
C GLY A 159 13.58 44.25 -47.78
N ARG A 160 14.15 45.43 -47.51
CA ARG A 160 13.62 46.46 -46.59
C ARG A 160 12.76 47.49 -47.32
N THR A 161 11.74 48.04 -46.63
CA THR A 161 11.20 49.39 -46.86
C THR A 161 11.05 50.14 -45.53
N PRO A 162 11.50 51.41 -45.41
CA PRO A 162 11.33 52.21 -44.19
C PRO A 162 10.51 53.51 -44.36
N GLY A 163 9.82 53.92 -43.30
CA GLY A 163 9.19 55.25 -43.14
C GLY A 163 7.69 55.32 -43.45
N SER A 164 6.96 56.39 -43.07
CA SER A 164 7.31 57.51 -42.17
C SER A 164 6.06 58.32 -41.73
N ARG A 165 6.17 59.09 -40.64
CA ARG A 165 5.24 60.16 -40.15
C ARG A 165 3.84 59.68 -39.65
N GLY A 166 3.19 60.30 -38.65
CA GLY A 166 3.68 61.21 -37.59
C GLY A 166 2.77 62.41 -37.23
N ARG A 167 2.32 62.50 -35.96
CA ARG A 167 1.89 63.72 -35.24
C ARG A 167 2.19 63.51 -33.73
N ARG A 168 3.03 64.34 -33.09
CA ARG A 168 2.75 65.64 -32.42
C ARG A 168 2.00 65.46 -31.08
N THR A 169 2.67 65.47 -29.89
CA THR A 169 3.26 66.61 -29.11
C THR A 169 2.23 67.44 -28.34
N PRO A 170 2.51 68.02 -27.14
CA PRO A 170 3.85 68.41 -26.65
C PRO A 170 4.22 68.02 -25.19
N GLU A 171 5.44 68.42 -24.80
CA GLU A 171 6.00 68.37 -23.43
C GLU A 171 5.87 69.72 -22.68
N ALA A 172 6.54 69.80 -21.52
CA ALA A 172 6.78 70.96 -20.62
C ALA A 172 5.67 71.20 -19.57
N SER A 173 5.96 71.42 -18.28
CA SER A 173 7.21 71.78 -17.55
C SER A 173 7.14 71.25 -16.08
N VAL A 174 8.08 71.39 -15.12
CA VAL A 174 9.26 72.27 -14.88
C VAL A 174 10.41 71.47 -14.21
N ARG A 175 11.63 72.05 -14.12
CA ARG A 175 12.78 71.61 -13.28
C ARG A 175 12.46 71.76 -11.77
N GLY A 176 13.19 71.23 -10.77
CA GLY A 176 14.45 70.47 -10.64
C GLY A 176 14.41 69.68 -9.30
N VAL A 177 15.46 69.06 -8.73
CA VAL A 177 16.88 69.45 -8.54
C VAL A 177 17.78 68.18 -8.50
N LYS A 178 19.09 68.29 -8.75
CA LYS A 178 20.08 67.21 -8.56
C LYS A 178 21.08 67.54 -7.43
N THR A 179 21.10 66.70 -6.38
CA THR A 179 22.26 66.27 -5.56
C THR A 179 21.74 65.36 -4.43
N GLY A 180 22.45 64.36 -3.90
CA GLY A 180 23.72 63.77 -4.34
C GLY A 180 24.33 62.82 -3.28
N GLY A 181 24.57 61.54 -3.63
CA GLY A 181 25.37 60.58 -2.83
C GLY A 181 24.67 59.90 -1.65
N GLY A 182 25.37 58.95 -1.00
CA GLY A 182 25.15 58.67 0.43
C GLY A 182 24.41 57.40 0.90
N ARG A 183 24.08 56.37 0.09
CA ARG A 183 23.53 55.10 0.66
C ARG A 183 23.87 53.74 0.02
N ARG A 184 24.39 53.68 -1.21
CA ARG A 184 24.74 52.38 -1.87
C ARG A 184 26.14 51.82 -1.55
N GLN A 185 26.99 52.55 -0.83
CA GLN A 185 28.34 52.07 -0.42
C GLN A 185 28.33 51.24 0.87
N LEU A 186 27.45 51.55 1.83
CA LEU A 186 27.37 50.84 3.13
C LEU A 186 26.96 49.36 2.98
N VAL A 187 26.06 49.05 2.04
CA VAL A 187 25.55 47.67 1.83
C VAL A 187 26.64 46.73 1.28
N ARG A 188 27.69 47.24 0.63
CA ARG A 188 28.82 46.41 0.14
C ARG A 188 29.92 46.19 1.17
N MET A 189 30.04 47.01 2.21
CA MET A 189 31.01 46.79 3.29
C MET A 189 30.50 45.83 4.38
N ALA A 190 29.18 45.75 4.59
CA ALA A 190 28.59 44.85 5.58
C ALA A 190 28.74 43.35 5.26
N ALA A 191 29.10 42.98 4.02
CA ALA A 191 29.19 41.60 3.55
C ALA A 191 30.57 40.94 3.72
N LEU A 192 31.53 41.60 4.38
CA LEU A 192 32.94 41.14 4.48
C LEU A 192 33.43 40.88 5.91
N ARG A 193 32.53 40.60 6.86
CA ARG A 193 32.88 40.05 8.19
C ARG A 193 31.92 38.93 8.63
N SER A 194 32.22 37.71 8.21
CA SER A 194 31.64 36.47 8.75
C SER A 194 32.75 35.38 8.85
N PRO A 195 33.09 34.85 10.04
CA PRO A 195 34.33 34.09 10.25
C PRO A 195 34.28 32.61 9.83
N PHE A 196 33.40 32.22 8.89
CA PHE A 196 33.13 30.82 8.55
C PHE A 196 33.29 30.48 7.06
N ALA A 197 34.33 31.03 6.42
CA ALA A 197 34.79 30.58 5.11
C ALA A 197 35.98 29.61 5.27
N SER A 198 35.74 28.30 5.26
CA SER A 198 36.80 27.29 5.39
C SER A 198 37.41 26.90 4.02
N PRO A 199 38.74 26.79 3.89
CA PRO A 199 39.41 26.53 2.62
C PRO A 199 39.47 25.03 2.27
N ASN A 200 38.31 24.38 2.07
CA ASN A 200 38.25 22.92 1.87
C ASN A 200 37.39 22.44 0.68
N THR A 201 36.99 23.34 -0.22
CA THR A 201 36.19 22.98 -1.42
C THR A 201 37.03 22.43 -2.57
N GLN A 202 38.34 22.76 -2.65
CA GLN A 202 39.24 22.22 -3.67
C GLN A 202 39.70 20.79 -3.36
N SER A 203 40.07 20.51 -2.10
CA SER A 203 40.46 19.17 -1.62
C SER A 203 39.33 18.15 -1.79
N GLN A 204 38.09 18.54 -1.49
CA GLN A 204 36.90 17.71 -1.72
C GLN A 204 36.63 17.45 -3.21
N ARG A 205 36.91 18.42 -4.10
CA ARG A 205 36.80 18.24 -5.55
C ARG A 205 37.82 17.25 -6.08
N LEU A 206 39.10 17.40 -5.68
CA LEU A 206 40.18 16.50 -6.06
C LEU A 206 39.93 15.06 -5.59
N LYS A 207 39.35 14.86 -4.39
CA LYS A 207 38.88 13.53 -3.95
C LYS A 207 37.76 13.00 -4.85
N PHE A 208 36.72 13.79 -5.12
CA PHE A 208 35.61 13.37 -5.97
C PHE A 208 36.04 13.02 -7.41
N ASP A 209 36.96 13.79 -7.98
CA ASP A 209 37.51 13.54 -9.33
C ASP A 209 38.40 12.26 -9.34
N HIS A 210 39.20 12.03 -8.28
CA HIS A 210 39.96 10.78 -8.08
C HIS A 210 39.02 9.56 -7.88
N ASP A 211 37.95 9.73 -7.12
CA ASP A 211 36.94 8.68 -6.90
C ASP A 211 36.24 8.33 -8.22
N LEU A 212 35.91 9.31 -9.06
CA LEU A 212 35.40 9.10 -10.41
C LEU A 212 36.41 8.37 -11.32
N GLU A 213 37.70 8.72 -11.27
CA GLU A 213 38.73 7.96 -11.97
C GLU A 213 38.80 6.51 -11.48
N SER A 214 38.74 6.28 -10.17
CA SER A 214 38.73 4.93 -9.58
C SER A 214 37.54 4.09 -10.07
N VAL A 215 36.34 4.66 -10.10
CA VAL A 215 35.12 4.02 -10.64
C VAL A 215 35.25 3.76 -12.14
N SER A 216 35.82 4.69 -12.91
CA SER A 216 36.10 4.48 -14.33
C SER A 216 37.12 3.36 -14.58
N SER A 217 38.04 3.12 -13.64
CA SER A 217 39.01 2.03 -13.69
C SER A 217 38.36 0.68 -13.32
N GLY A 218 37.47 0.68 -12.33
CA GLY A 218 36.66 -0.47 -11.94
C GLY A 218 35.74 -0.94 -13.07
N LEU A 219 35.01 -0.01 -13.70
CA LEU A 219 34.18 -0.29 -14.87
C LEU A 219 35.00 -0.81 -16.06
N ARG A 220 36.21 -0.29 -16.30
CA ARG A 220 37.13 -0.82 -17.32
C ARG A 220 37.59 -2.25 -16.97
N ARG A 221 37.97 -2.53 -15.72
CA ARG A 221 38.35 -3.88 -15.25
C ARG A 221 37.18 -4.87 -15.37
N LEU A 222 35.97 -4.48 -14.98
CA LEU A 222 34.76 -5.30 -15.15
C LEU A 222 34.48 -5.59 -16.63
N LYS A 223 34.69 -4.63 -17.53
CA LYS A 223 34.51 -4.83 -18.99
C LYS A 223 35.60 -5.70 -19.62
N HIS A 224 36.80 -5.77 -19.03
CA HIS A 224 37.81 -6.77 -19.38
C HIS A 224 37.48 -8.15 -18.80
N LEU A 225 36.94 -8.23 -17.59
CA LEU A 225 36.50 -9.50 -16.99
C LEU A 225 35.30 -10.10 -17.74
N SER A 226 34.30 -9.31 -18.18
CA SER A 226 33.21 -9.84 -19.02
C SER A 226 33.77 -10.45 -20.30
N LYS A 227 34.66 -9.74 -21.02
CA LYS A 227 35.33 -10.29 -22.21
C LYS A 227 36.12 -11.56 -21.93
N ALA A 228 36.79 -11.66 -20.78
CA ALA A 228 37.50 -12.87 -20.40
C ALA A 228 36.53 -14.05 -20.13
N PHE A 229 35.36 -13.79 -19.53
CA PHE A 229 34.30 -14.80 -19.39
C PHE A 229 33.72 -15.19 -20.75
N ASP A 230 33.43 -14.22 -21.65
CA ASP A 230 32.95 -14.47 -23.00
C ASP A 230 33.96 -15.32 -23.81
N GLU A 231 35.26 -15.08 -23.65
CA GLU A 231 36.35 -15.86 -24.27
C GLU A 231 36.56 -17.26 -23.64
N ILE A 232 36.15 -17.48 -22.40
CA ILE A 232 36.18 -18.80 -21.75
C ILE A 232 34.97 -19.63 -22.21
N ILE A 233 33.77 -19.06 -22.16
CA ILE A 233 32.53 -19.71 -22.64
C ILE A 233 32.69 -20.11 -24.12
N GLY A 234 33.20 -19.19 -24.95
CA GLY A 234 33.49 -19.44 -26.37
C GLY A 234 34.65 -20.41 -26.66
N ARG A 235 35.32 -20.96 -25.64
CA ARG A 235 36.28 -22.08 -25.75
C ARG A 235 35.66 -23.41 -25.33
N ASP A 236 34.87 -23.44 -24.26
CA ASP A 236 34.21 -24.65 -23.79
C ASP A 236 33.22 -25.17 -24.85
N ASP A 237 32.47 -24.27 -25.51
CA ASP A 237 31.61 -24.56 -26.67
C ASP A 237 32.36 -25.17 -27.89
N ARG A 238 33.70 -25.16 -27.91
CA ARG A 238 34.52 -25.74 -28.99
C ARG A 238 35.16 -27.08 -28.64
N THR A 239 35.13 -27.48 -27.37
CA THR A 239 35.68 -28.76 -26.91
C THR A 239 34.66 -29.90 -26.93
N SER A 240 33.36 -29.59 -27.03
CA SER A 240 32.27 -30.56 -27.02
C SER A 240 31.91 -31.14 -28.40
N THR A 241 32.32 -30.51 -29.51
CA THR A 241 31.86 -30.85 -30.87
C THR A 241 32.97 -31.38 -31.80
N GLN A 242 33.77 -32.35 -31.37
CA GLN A 242 34.64 -33.14 -32.27
C GLN A 242 34.67 -34.63 -31.92
N GLY A 243 33.82 -35.41 -32.60
CA GLY A 243 33.86 -36.87 -32.62
C GLY A 243 33.12 -37.42 -33.83
N ARG A 244 33.69 -38.44 -34.50
CA ARG A 244 33.24 -39.07 -35.77
C ARG A 244 33.37 -38.11 -36.99
N SER A 245 34.39 -38.24 -37.84
CA SER A 245 34.63 -39.25 -38.91
C SER A 245 33.75 -39.07 -40.16
N GLY A 246 34.27 -39.10 -41.40
CA GLY A 246 35.67 -39.19 -41.83
C GLY A 246 35.81 -39.58 -43.32
N GLY A 247 36.91 -39.17 -43.97
CA GLY A 247 37.27 -39.55 -45.35
C GLY A 247 36.45 -38.87 -46.48
N ALA A 248 36.86 -38.92 -47.75
CA ALA A 248 38.19 -39.20 -48.31
C ALA A 248 38.25 -38.78 -49.80
N MET A 249 39.37 -38.21 -50.25
CA MET A 249 40.07 -38.63 -51.49
C MET A 249 41.41 -37.89 -51.69
N MET A 250 42.33 -38.53 -52.40
CA MET A 250 43.72 -38.09 -52.55
C MET A 250 44.25 -38.50 -53.94
N ARG A 251 44.89 -37.59 -54.67
CA ARG A 251 45.66 -37.90 -55.88
C ARG A 251 47.02 -37.17 -55.87
N LYS A 252 48.02 -37.86 -56.42
CA LYS A 252 49.47 -37.57 -56.42
C LYS A 252 49.78 -36.27 -57.21
N LEU A 253 50.75 -35.42 -56.85
CA LEU A 253 52.18 -35.59 -56.48
C LEU A 253 53.07 -36.01 -57.68
N ASP A 254 54.19 -35.35 -58.00
CA ASP A 254 54.72 -34.05 -57.50
C ASP A 254 55.31 -33.21 -58.67
N PRO A 255 56.63 -32.92 -58.92
CA PRO A 255 57.87 -33.14 -58.16
C PRO A 255 58.76 -31.87 -57.99
N ASN A 256 58.35 -30.86 -57.22
CA ASN A 256 59.30 -29.91 -56.60
C ASN A 256 58.70 -29.14 -55.41
N GLY A 257 59.48 -28.98 -54.34
CA GLY A 257 58.99 -28.67 -52.99
C GLY A 257 58.10 -27.43 -52.85
N LYS A 258 56.78 -27.66 -52.71
CA LYS A 258 55.75 -26.72 -52.21
C LYS A 258 55.40 -25.53 -53.13
N LEU A 259 54.89 -25.81 -54.33
CA LEU A 259 53.89 -24.91 -54.95
C LEU A 259 52.59 -24.98 -54.13
N SER A 260 52.10 -23.89 -53.53
CA SER A 260 51.64 -22.63 -54.12
C SER A 260 50.32 -22.76 -54.90
N ARG A 261 49.22 -22.78 -54.14
CA ARG A 261 47.91 -22.23 -54.52
C ARG A 261 47.30 -21.55 -53.28
N SER A 262 46.61 -20.42 -53.39
CA SER A 262 46.28 -19.67 -54.61
C SER A 262 45.91 -18.21 -54.38
N ASN A 263 46.40 -17.37 -55.30
CA ASN A 263 45.69 -16.26 -55.95
C ASN A 263 45.45 -14.93 -55.19
N LEU A 264 46.02 -13.88 -55.78
CA LEU A 264 45.51 -12.50 -55.89
C LEU A 264 45.18 -11.82 -54.55
N THR A 265 46.02 -10.94 -53.99
CA THR A 265 46.85 -9.92 -54.68
C THR A 265 46.11 -9.19 -55.82
N ARG A 266 44.95 -8.59 -55.50
CA ARG A 266 44.37 -7.52 -56.34
C ARG A 266 43.65 -6.37 -55.59
N ARG A 267 44.16 -5.97 -54.41
CA ARG A 267 44.07 -4.60 -53.87
C ARG A 267 44.95 -4.38 -52.63
N ALA A 268 46.22 -4.09 -52.86
CA ALA A 268 46.99 -3.21 -51.98
C ALA A 268 46.82 -1.76 -52.46
N MET A 269 47.28 -0.77 -51.68
CA MET A 269 47.16 0.69 -51.91
C MET A 269 45.70 1.19 -51.80
N HIS A 270 45.36 2.30 -51.13
CA HIS A 270 46.07 3.35 -50.38
C HIS A 270 45.07 3.88 -49.30
N LEU A 271 45.41 4.51 -48.17
CA LEU A 271 46.68 5.05 -47.64
C LEU A 271 46.86 4.71 -46.14
N SER A 272 48.11 4.53 -45.74
CA SER A 272 48.59 4.80 -44.37
C SER A 272 49.91 5.58 -44.42
N ASN A 273 49.83 6.83 -44.89
CA ASN A 273 50.87 7.86 -44.74
C ASN A 273 50.24 8.97 -43.89
N THR A 274 50.80 9.44 -42.78
CA THR A 274 52.04 9.07 -42.05
C THR A 274 51.80 9.18 -40.54
N LEU A 275 52.39 8.30 -39.73
CA LEU A 275 52.64 8.56 -38.29
C LEU A 275 53.55 7.47 -37.71
N GLY A 276 54.86 7.74 -37.67
CA GLY A 276 55.82 6.72 -37.25
C GLY A 276 57.27 7.15 -37.34
N GLU A 277 57.65 8.28 -36.73
CA GLU A 277 59.03 8.53 -36.28
C GLU A 277 59.12 9.74 -35.35
N LEU A 278 59.35 9.50 -34.05
CA LEU A 278 60.62 9.81 -33.38
C LEU A 278 60.63 9.31 -31.94
N ASN A 279 61.82 8.98 -31.44
CA ASN A 279 62.02 8.34 -30.12
C ASN A 279 62.02 9.34 -28.95
N PRO A 280 61.75 8.88 -27.70
CA PRO A 280 61.75 9.75 -26.54
C PRO A 280 63.19 10.05 -26.06
N ARG A 281 63.44 11.30 -25.61
CA ARG A 281 64.32 11.72 -24.49
C ARG A 281 64.77 13.19 -24.62
N ARG A 282 64.09 14.06 -23.88
CA ARG A 282 64.66 14.97 -22.85
C ARG A 282 63.54 15.87 -22.34
N GLY A 283 63.52 16.15 -21.04
CA GLY A 283 62.55 17.08 -20.46
C GLY A 283 63.07 18.51 -20.50
N TYR A 284 62.15 19.47 -20.42
CA TYR A 284 62.30 20.74 -19.68
C TYR A 284 60.90 21.32 -19.44
N LEU A 285 60.79 22.28 -18.52
CA LEU A 285 59.57 23.08 -18.33
C LEU A 285 59.33 23.94 -19.58
N LEU A 286 58.06 24.20 -19.92
CA LEU A 286 57.59 25.50 -20.41
C LEU A 286 56.04 25.57 -20.43
N GLN A 287 55.50 26.76 -20.71
CA GLN A 287 54.17 27.21 -20.31
C GLN A 287 53.07 27.05 -21.38
N ASP A 288 51.83 27.34 -20.95
CA ASP A 288 50.58 27.44 -21.71
C ASP A 288 50.68 27.85 -23.19
N THR A 289 50.03 27.08 -24.08
CA THR A 289 49.47 27.62 -25.34
C THR A 289 48.14 26.96 -25.75
N GLY A 290 47.04 27.67 -25.50
CA GLY A 290 45.94 27.92 -26.47
C GLY A 290 44.99 26.80 -26.93
N ALA A 291 45.38 25.52 -26.96
CA ALA A 291 44.70 24.52 -27.80
C ALA A 291 43.36 23.94 -27.27
N ALA A 292 42.96 24.24 -26.02
CA ALA A 292 41.90 23.50 -25.31
C ALA A 292 40.51 24.20 -25.22
N LYS A 293 40.25 25.28 -25.97
CA LYS A 293 39.04 26.12 -25.80
C LYS A 293 37.88 25.89 -26.79
N HIS A 294 38.06 25.16 -27.88
CA HIS A 294 37.13 25.21 -29.02
C HIS A 294 35.95 24.22 -29.02
N LEU A 295 35.77 23.41 -27.97
CA LEU A 295 34.80 22.29 -27.94
C LEU A 295 33.66 22.44 -26.90
N LYS A 296 33.38 23.66 -26.42
CA LYS A 296 32.26 23.97 -25.50
C LYS A 296 31.54 25.28 -25.84
N MET A 297 31.00 25.39 -27.05
CA MET A 297 30.04 26.44 -27.44
C MET A 297 28.90 25.87 -28.31
N ALA A 298 28.20 24.85 -27.80
CA ALA A 298 26.82 24.63 -28.24
C ALA A 298 25.99 25.81 -27.71
N LEU A 299 25.32 26.55 -28.60
CA LEU A 299 24.52 27.71 -28.22
C LEU A 299 23.44 27.29 -27.20
N HIS A 300 23.34 28.03 -26.11
CA HIS A 300 22.26 27.82 -25.15
C HIS A 300 20.94 28.13 -25.85
N VAL A 301 20.11 27.11 -26.07
CA VAL A 301 18.77 27.29 -26.65
C VAL A 301 18.02 28.27 -25.74
N PRO A 302 17.58 29.44 -26.24
CA PRO A 302 16.90 30.41 -25.41
C PRO A 302 15.63 29.77 -24.84
N ARG A 303 15.44 29.84 -23.51
CA ARG A 303 14.16 29.47 -22.90
C ARG A 303 13.06 30.27 -23.61
N ALA A 304 12.05 29.60 -24.16
CA ALA A 304 10.97 30.26 -24.87
C ALA A 304 10.29 31.31 -23.96
N PRO A 305 10.01 32.54 -24.43
CA PRO A 305 9.25 33.51 -23.66
C PRO A 305 7.80 33.02 -23.52
N GLY A 306 7.28 33.05 -22.29
CA GLY A 306 5.96 32.53 -21.98
C GLY A 306 5.73 32.36 -20.48
N PHE A 307 4.55 31.85 -20.10
CA PHE A 307 4.10 31.71 -18.72
C PHE A 307 5.10 30.98 -17.79
N ALA A 308 5.83 29.99 -18.32
CA ALA A 308 6.88 29.28 -17.58
C ALA A 308 8.04 30.19 -17.07
N GLN A 309 8.22 31.40 -17.60
CA GLN A 309 9.19 32.39 -17.09
C GLN A 309 8.62 33.28 -15.97
N MET A 310 7.29 33.30 -15.77
CA MET A 310 6.64 34.00 -14.65
C MET A 310 6.61 33.13 -13.38
N LEU A 311 6.79 31.81 -13.52
CA LEU A 311 6.86 30.86 -12.43
C LEU A 311 8.26 30.82 -11.79
N LYS A 312 8.34 30.35 -10.54
CA LYS A 312 9.62 30.17 -9.81
C LYS A 312 10.51 29.13 -10.52
N ASP A 313 11.80 29.42 -10.63
CA ASP A 313 12.79 28.51 -11.24
C ASP A 313 12.68 27.07 -10.67
N GLY A 314 12.47 26.11 -11.57
CA GLY A 314 12.28 24.70 -11.22
C GLY A 314 10.81 24.24 -11.14
N ALA A 315 9.83 25.14 -11.29
CA ALA A 315 8.47 24.74 -11.63
C ALA A 315 8.41 24.12 -13.03
N LYS A 316 7.54 23.13 -13.21
CA LYS A 316 7.17 22.53 -14.50
C LYS A 316 5.75 22.92 -14.84
N HIS A 317 5.51 23.24 -16.11
CA HIS A 317 4.21 23.59 -16.66
C HIS A 317 3.98 22.74 -17.90
N TYR A 318 2.87 21.98 -17.92
CA TYR A 318 2.38 21.23 -19.08
C TYR A 318 0.98 21.74 -19.42
N SER A 319 0.65 21.80 -20.70
CA SER A 319 -0.58 22.47 -21.17
C SER A 319 -1.10 21.87 -22.46
N GLY A 320 -2.42 21.81 -22.58
CA GLY A 320 -3.10 21.35 -23.79
C GLY A 320 -3.14 19.83 -23.96
N LEU A 321 -3.79 19.39 -25.04
CA LEU A 321 -4.23 18.00 -25.20
C LEU A 321 -3.07 16.99 -25.17
N GLU A 322 -1.95 17.27 -25.85
CA GLU A 322 -0.82 16.33 -25.93
C GLU A 322 0.01 16.27 -24.65
N GLU A 323 0.43 17.41 -24.08
CA GLU A 323 1.34 17.41 -22.92
C GLU A 323 0.64 17.19 -21.58
N ALA A 324 -0.63 17.58 -21.45
CA ALA A 324 -1.40 17.44 -20.21
C ALA A 324 -2.44 16.32 -20.29
N VAL A 325 -3.40 16.37 -21.24
CA VAL A 325 -4.57 15.47 -21.21
C VAL A 325 -4.21 14.02 -21.55
N PHE A 326 -3.54 13.76 -22.68
CA PHE A 326 -3.07 12.40 -23.01
C PHE A 326 -2.04 11.88 -22.00
N ARG A 327 -1.26 12.76 -21.37
CA ARG A 327 -0.34 12.40 -20.27
C ARG A 327 -1.09 11.98 -19.00
N ASN A 328 -2.17 12.68 -18.65
CA ASN A 328 -3.06 12.35 -17.54
C ASN A 328 -3.70 10.98 -17.76
N ILE A 329 -4.35 10.80 -18.93
CA ILE A 329 -4.96 9.52 -19.35
C ILE A 329 -3.94 8.38 -19.25
N ARG A 330 -2.76 8.55 -19.84
CA ARG A 330 -1.71 7.52 -19.84
C ARG A 330 -1.27 7.12 -18.42
N ALA A 331 -1.04 8.07 -17.52
CA ALA A 331 -0.66 7.78 -16.14
C ALA A 331 -1.77 7.04 -15.37
N CYS A 332 -3.03 7.32 -15.69
CA CYS A 332 -4.19 6.63 -15.10
C CYS A 332 -4.36 5.22 -15.68
N LYS A 333 -4.10 5.04 -16.98
CA LYS A 333 -4.11 3.76 -17.69
C LYS A 333 -3.02 2.82 -17.18
N GLU A 334 -1.80 3.32 -16.98
CA GLU A 334 -0.68 2.56 -16.39
C GLU A 334 -1.01 2.11 -14.94
N LEU A 335 -1.71 2.94 -14.16
CA LEU A 335 -2.20 2.55 -12.82
C LEU A 335 -3.30 1.47 -12.91
N SER A 336 -4.31 1.67 -13.76
CA SER A 336 -5.43 0.74 -13.96
C SER A 336 -4.97 -0.63 -14.45
N GLN A 337 -3.99 -0.69 -15.37
CA GLN A 337 -3.38 -1.95 -15.83
C GLN A 337 -2.65 -2.70 -14.70
N THR A 338 -2.09 -1.98 -13.73
CA THR A 338 -1.39 -2.57 -12.57
C THR A 338 -2.38 -3.33 -11.65
N THR A 339 -3.59 -2.80 -11.45
CA THR A 339 -4.62 -3.44 -10.59
C THR A 339 -5.58 -4.36 -11.36
N ARG A 340 -5.77 -4.17 -12.67
CA ARG A 340 -6.62 -5.04 -13.53
C ARG A 340 -6.26 -6.52 -13.40
N THR A 341 -4.97 -6.84 -13.28
CA THR A 341 -4.46 -8.21 -13.08
C THR A 341 -4.61 -8.75 -11.66
N ALA A 342 -5.32 -8.04 -10.76
CA ALA A 342 -5.69 -8.45 -9.41
C ALA A 342 -7.22 -8.42 -9.20
N TYR A 343 -8.01 -8.35 -10.28
CA TYR A 343 -9.46 -8.28 -10.25
C TYR A 343 -10.12 -9.66 -10.38
N GLY A 344 -11.13 -9.93 -9.54
CA GLY A 344 -11.85 -11.21 -9.49
C GLY A 344 -11.11 -12.29 -8.70
N PRO A 345 -11.74 -13.46 -8.49
CA PRO A 345 -11.20 -14.55 -7.64
C PRO A 345 -9.84 -15.09 -8.13
N ASN A 346 -9.63 -15.14 -9.45
CA ASN A 346 -8.34 -15.48 -10.06
C ASN A 346 -7.35 -14.29 -10.13
N GLY A 347 -7.55 -13.25 -9.32
CA GLY A 347 -6.72 -12.06 -9.26
C GLY A 347 -5.32 -12.33 -8.72
N MET A 348 -4.28 -12.01 -9.50
CA MET A 348 -2.90 -12.26 -9.09
C MET A 348 -2.45 -11.28 -7.99
N ASN A 349 -2.20 -11.81 -6.80
CA ASN A 349 -1.62 -11.06 -5.67
C ASN A 349 -0.36 -10.29 -6.05
N LYS A 350 -0.24 -9.05 -5.55
CA LYS A 350 0.91 -8.17 -5.73
C LYS A 350 1.79 -8.17 -4.48
N MET A 351 3.10 -8.31 -4.66
CA MET A 351 4.07 -8.09 -3.60
C MET A 351 4.45 -6.60 -3.55
N VAL A 352 4.08 -5.91 -2.48
CA VAL A 352 4.44 -4.51 -2.25
C VAL A 352 5.42 -4.45 -1.07
N ILE A 353 6.62 -3.93 -1.31
CA ILE A 353 7.61 -3.66 -0.25
C ILE A 353 7.59 -2.16 0.01
N ASN A 354 7.25 -1.79 1.24
CA ASN A 354 7.06 -0.40 1.64
C ASN A 354 8.40 0.31 1.88
N HIS A 355 8.38 1.64 2.00
CA HIS A 355 9.55 2.47 2.34
C HIS A 355 10.15 2.17 3.73
N LEU A 356 9.45 1.38 4.56
CA LEU A 356 9.90 0.84 5.85
C LEU A 356 10.31 -0.64 5.78
N GLU A 357 10.55 -1.17 4.58
CA GLU A 357 10.89 -2.57 4.28
C GLU A 357 9.85 -3.63 4.73
N LYS A 358 8.68 -3.24 5.28
CA LYS A 358 7.55 -4.17 5.44
C LYS A 358 7.07 -4.67 4.08
N LEU A 359 7.01 -5.99 3.95
CA LEU A 359 6.36 -6.69 2.84
C LEU A 359 4.85 -6.80 3.09
N PHE A 360 4.07 -6.62 2.02
CA PHE A 360 2.68 -7.03 1.90
C PHE A 360 2.51 -7.90 0.66
N VAL A 361 1.57 -8.84 0.72
CA VAL A 361 1.13 -9.67 -0.40
C VAL A 361 -0.40 -9.63 -0.41
N THR A 362 -1.02 -9.10 -1.46
CA THR A 362 -2.49 -8.89 -1.51
C THR A 362 -3.00 -8.60 -2.92
N ASN A 363 -4.30 -8.81 -3.17
CA ASN A 363 -5.02 -8.46 -4.39
C ASN A 363 -5.91 -7.21 -4.24
N ASP A 364 -6.16 -6.75 -3.01
CA ASP A 364 -6.95 -5.54 -2.77
C ASP A 364 -6.27 -4.27 -3.30
N ALA A 365 -6.96 -3.60 -4.23
CA ALA A 365 -6.60 -2.32 -4.79
C ALA A 365 -6.41 -1.21 -3.74
N ALA A 366 -7.27 -1.09 -2.73
CA ALA A 366 -7.16 -0.01 -1.75
C ALA A 366 -5.87 -0.12 -0.94
N THR A 367 -5.46 -1.33 -0.57
CA THR A 367 -4.17 -1.61 0.10
C THR A 367 -2.99 -1.44 -0.85
N ILE A 368 -3.04 -1.97 -2.07
CA ILE A 368 -1.99 -1.77 -3.08
C ILE A 368 -1.74 -0.26 -3.30
N LEU A 369 -2.80 0.56 -3.38
CA LEU A 369 -2.68 2.00 -3.58
C LEU A 369 -2.31 2.79 -2.31
N ARG A 370 -2.65 2.31 -1.10
CA ARG A 370 -2.19 2.90 0.17
C ARG A 370 -0.66 2.83 0.31
N GLU A 371 -0.07 1.71 -0.10
CA GLU A 371 1.37 1.43 0.10
C GLU A 371 2.26 1.83 -1.11
N LEU A 372 1.66 2.24 -2.24
CA LEU A 372 2.39 2.75 -3.41
C LEU A 372 2.52 4.29 -3.38
N GLU A 373 3.76 4.80 -3.51
CA GLU A 373 4.03 6.23 -3.63
C GLU A 373 3.61 6.83 -4.99
N VAL A 374 2.30 6.94 -5.25
CA VAL A 374 1.76 7.52 -6.49
C VAL A 374 2.16 9.00 -6.60
N GLN A 375 3.05 9.33 -7.55
CA GLN A 375 3.55 10.70 -7.72
C GLN A 375 2.67 11.57 -8.63
N HIS A 376 1.96 10.98 -9.59
CA HIS A 376 1.26 11.73 -10.65
C HIS A 376 -0.08 12.32 -10.15
N PRO A 377 -0.36 13.62 -10.36
CA PRO A 377 -1.54 14.27 -9.77
C PRO A 377 -2.87 13.69 -10.26
N ALA A 378 -3.03 13.44 -11.57
CA ALA A 378 -4.25 12.81 -12.10
C ALA A 378 -4.47 11.39 -11.55
N ALA A 379 -3.39 10.62 -11.36
CA ALA A 379 -3.50 9.28 -10.78
C ALA A 379 -3.96 9.34 -9.31
N LYS A 380 -3.54 10.37 -8.55
CA LYS A 380 -4.05 10.59 -7.18
C LYS A 380 -5.55 10.86 -7.12
N MET A 381 -6.15 11.47 -8.15
CA MET A 381 -7.62 11.66 -8.19
C MET A 381 -8.35 10.32 -8.18
N ILE A 382 -7.87 9.36 -8.98
CA ILE A 382 -8.41 8.00 -9.05
C ILE A 382 -8.13 7.22 -7.76
N VAL A 383 -6.94 7.37 -7.15
CA VAL A 383 -6.63 6.78 -5.83
C VAL A 383 -7.63 7.28 -4.77
N MET A 384 -7.89 8.59 -4.72
CA MET A 384 -8.85 9.17 -3.78
C MET A 384 -10.28 8.65 -4.01
N ALA A 385 -10.71 8.45 -5.26
CA ALA A 385 -12.00 7.84 -5.57
C ALA A 385 -12.10 6.40 -5.05
N SER A 386 -11.03 5.60 -5.16
CA SER A 386 -10.99 4.24 -4.58
C SER A 386 -11.06 4.24 -3.06
N HIS A 387 -10.48 5.24 -2.39
CA HIS A 387 -10.59 5.42 -0.94
C HIS A 387 -11.97 5.94 -0.48
N MET A 388 -12.72 6.63 -1.34
CA MET A 388 -14.12 6.99 -1.04
C MET A 388 -15.03 5.75 -1.13
N GLN A 389 -14.82 4.87 -2.10
CA GLN A 389 -15.52 3.58 -2.22
C GLN A 389 -15.26 2.69 -0.98
N GLU A 390 -14.00 2.58 -0.55
CA GLU A 390 -13.57 1.89 0.68
C GLU A 390 -14.33 2.40 1.93
N GLN A 391 -14.55 3.72 2.05
CA GLN A 391 -15.15 4.31 3.26
C GLN A 391 -16.68 4.14 3.33
N GLU A 392 -17.37 4.31 2.20
CA GLU A 392 -18.83 4.15 2.16
C GLU A 392 -19.24 2.68 2.17
N VAL A 393 -18.69 1.92 1.21
CA VAL A 393 -19.11 0.56 0.87
C VAL A 393 -18.17 -0.47 1.48
N GLY A 394 -16.85 -0.27 1.39
CA GLY A 394 -15.84 -1.25 1.85
C GLY A 394 -15.71 -2.49 0.97
N ASP A 395 -16.08 -2.37 -0.31
CA ASP A 395 -15.85 -3.31 -1.42
C ASP A 395 -16.01 -2.54 -2.76
N GLY A 396 -15.56 -3.10 -3.89
CA GLY A 396 -15.62 -2.49 -5.23
C GLY A 396 -14.41 -1.60 -5.55
N THR A 397 -13.34 -1.66 -4.76
CA THR A 397 -12.14 -0.83 -4.91
C THR A 397 -11.47 -1.06 -6.27
N ASN A 398 -11.28 -2.32 -6.67
CA ASN A 398 -10.75 -2.70 -7.99
C ASN A 398 -11.68 -2.28 -9.14
N PHE A 399 -13.01 -2.42 -8.99
CA PHE A 399 -14.01 -2.03 -10.00
C PHE A 399 -13.85 -0.54 -10.39
N VAL A 400 -13.72 0.34 -9.39
CA VAL A 400 -13.55 1.78 -9.61
C VAL A 400 -12.30 2.09 -10.44
N LEU A 401 -11.18 1.39 -10.21
CA LEU A 401 -9.92 1.59 -10.92
C LEU A 401 -9.94 1.05 -12.35
N VAL A 402 -10.57 -0.10 -12.57
CA VAL A 402 -10.68 -0.72 -13.91
C VAL A 402 -11.62 0.12 -14.78
N PHE A 403 -12.79 0.50 -14.26
CA PHE A 403 -13.78 1.28 -15.00
C PHE A 403 -13.33 2.73 -15.27
N ALA A 404 -12.76 3.44 -14.28
CA ALA A 404 -12.20 4.77 -14.51
C ALA A 404 -11.02 4.76 -15.51
N GLY A 405 -10.20 3.69 -15.50
CA GLY A 405 -9.15 3.48 -16.49
C GLY A 405 -9.70 3.25 -17.90
N ALA A 406 -10.74 2.43 -18.04
CA ALA A 406 -11.41 2.16 -19.32
C ALA A 406 -12.08 3.42 -19.91
N LEU A 407 -12.78 4.20 -19.08
CA LEU A 407 -13.40 5.47 -19.48
C LEU A 407 -12.37 6.48 -20.01
N LEU A 408 -11.18 6.56 -19.39
CA LEU A 408 -10.09 7.42 -19.85
C LEU A 408 -9.37 6.86 -21.10
N GLU A 409 -9.23 5.53 -21.21
CA GLU A 409 -8.69 4.85 -22.39
C GLU A 409 -9.56 5.08 -23.64
N LEU A 410 -10.89 5.03 -23.50
CA LEU A 410 -11.81 5.31 -24.61
C LEU A 410 -12.01 6.81 -24.87
N ALA A 411 -11.83 7.67 -23.86
CA ALA A 411 -11.75 9.12 -24.07
C ALA A 411 -10.52 9.51 -24.91
N GLU A 412 -9.40 8.76 -24.82
CA GLU A 412 -8.23 8.92 -25.70
C GLU A 412 -8.60 8.78 -27.18
N GLU A 413 -9.56 7.90 -27.51
CA GLU A 413 -10.06 7.69 -28.87
C GLU A 413 -11.00 8.80 -29.32
N LEU A 414 -11.95 9.21 -28.47
CA LEU A 414 -12.87 10.33 -28.74
C LEU A 414 -12.10 11.63 -29.07
N LEU A 415 -11.09 11.96 -28.25
CA LEU A 415 -10.24 13.14 -28.45
C LEU A 415 -9.37 13.01 -29.72
N ARG A 416 -8.97 11.81 -30.13
CA ARG A 416 -8.27 11.57 -31.41
C ARG A 416 -9.17 11.69 -32.64
N MET A 417 -10.46 11.41 -32.50
CA MET A 417 -11.46 11.67 -33.55
C MET A 417 -11.78 13.17 -33.71
N GLY A 418 -11.33 14.00 -32.77
CA GLY A 418 -11.46 15.47 -32.83
C GLY A 418 -12.64 16.04 -32.03
N LEU A 419 -13.30 15.24 -31.20
CA LEU A 419 -14.28 15.73 -30.23
C LEU A 419 -13.60 16.61 -29.17
N SER A 420 -14.31 17.61 -28.68
CA SER A 420 -13.81 18.44 -27.57
C SER A 420 -13.90 17.71 -26.23
N VAL A 421 -13.07 18.15 -25.28
CA VAL A 421 -13.06 17.59 -23.92
C VAL A 421 -14.42 17.81 -23.23
N SER A 422 -15.11 18.93 -23.50
CA SER A 422 -16.43 19.24 -22.94
C SER A 422 -17.51 18.26 -23.39
N GLU A 423 -17.63 18.00 -24.70
CA GLU A 423 -18.64 17.09 -25.26
C GLU A 423 -18.48 15.65 -24.72
N VAL A 424 -17.22 15.23 -24.48
CA VAL A 424 -16.93 13.93 -23.85
C VAL A 424 -17.37 13.89 -22.38
N ILE A 425 -17.17 14.98 -21.63
CA ILE A 425 -17.63 15.12 -20.24
C ILE A 425 -19.16 15.11 -20.18
N GLU A 426 -19.83 15.91 -21.00
CA GLU A 426 -21.29 16.07 -21.03
C GLU A 426 -21.97 14.73 -21.40
N GLY A 427 -21.46 14.04 -22.43
CA GLY A 427 -21.93 12.70 -22.79
C GLY A 427 -21.67 11.64 -21.71
N TYR A 428 -20.53 11.68 -21.00
CA TYR A 428 -20.26 10.79 -19.87
C TYR A 428 -21.15 11.09 -18.65
N GLU A 429 -21.50 12.35 -18.39
CA GLU A 429 -22.44 12.72 -17.33
C GLU A 429 -23.87 12.26 -17.64
N MET A 430 -24.32 12.35 -18.89
CA MET A 430 -25.61 11.80 -19.32
C MET A 430 -25.64 10.28 -19.26
N ALA A 431 -24.60 9.61 -19.78
CA ALA A 431 -24.51 8.15 -19.72
C ALA A 431 -24.46 7.63 -18.27
N CYS A 432 -23.77 8.32 -17.37
CA CYS A 432 -23.77 8.00 -15.94
C CYS A 432 -25.16 8.13 -15.30
N LYS A 433 -25.88 9.24 -15.54
CA LYS A 433 -27.26 9.42 -15.06
C LYS A 433 -28.16 8.28 -15.55
N LYS A 434 -28.11 7.97 -16.85
CA LYS A 434 -28.90 6.89 -17.44
C LYS A 434 -28.50 5.51 -16.90
N ALA A 435 -27.22 5.25 -16.63
CA ALA A 435 -26.77 4.00 -16.02
C ALA A 435 -27.33 3.80 -14.61
N LEU A 436 -27.40 4.86 -13.81
CA LEU A 436 -27.96 4.81 -12.46
C LEU A 436 -29.51 4.67 -12.46
N GLU A 437 -30.19 5.18 -13.50
CA GLU A 437 -31.62 4.93 -13.75
C GLU A 437 -31.89 3.47 -14.17
N ILE A 438 -31.02 2.85 -14.96
CA ILE A 438 -31.16 1.47 -15.45
C ILE A 438 -30.80 0.43 -14.39
N LEU A 439 -29.78 0.69 -13.56
CA LEU A 439 -29.28 -0.25 -12.55
C LEU A 439 -30.37 -0.91 -11.66
N PRO A 440 -31.43 -0.22 -11.16
CA PRO A 440 -32.50 -0.88 -10.40
C PRO A 440 -33.29 -1.92 -11.20
N ASP A 441 -33.41 -1.78 -12.53
CA ASP A 441 -34.09 -2.75 -13.40
C ASP A 441 -33.25 -4.03 -13.63
N CYS A 442 -32.02 -4.07 -13.13
CA CYS A 442 -31.14 -5.24 -13.12
C CYS A 442 -31.10 -5.97 -11.77
N VAL A 443 -31.89 -5.53 -10.77
CA VAL A 443 -32.01 -6.20 -9.48
C VAL A 443 -32.75 -7.53 -9.65
N CYS A 444 -32.07 -8.63 -9.35
CA CYS A 444 -32.57 -10.00 -9.54
C CYS A 444 -33.22 -10.58 -8.28
N SER A 445 -32.81 -10.11 -7.10
CA SER A 445 -33.29 -10.60 -5.81
C SER A 445 -33.08 -9.56 -4.70
N SER A 446 -33.59 -9.85 -3.51
CA SER A 446 -33.39 -9.06 -2.31
C SER A 446 -33.24 -10.00 -1.12
N ALA A 447 -32.32 -9.69 -0.21
CA ALA A 447 -32.21 -10.38 1.07
C ALA A 447 -33.54 -10.27 1.85
N LYS A 448 -33.93 -11.34 2.53
CA LYS A 448 -35.13 -11.41 3.38
C LYS A 448 -34.71 -11.14 4.83
N ASN A 449 -34.00 -12.08 5.45
CA ASN A 449 -33.71 -12.12 6.88
C ASN A 449 -32.20 -12.17 7.15
N LEU A 450 -31.59 -11.02 7.42
CA LEU A 450 -30.17 -10.92 7.78
C LEU A 450 -29.81 -11.53 9.16
N HIS A 451 -30.78 -12.11 9.87
CA HIS A 451 -30.57 -12.91 11.07
C HIS A 451 -30.40 -14.42 10.77
N ASP A 452 -30.77 -14.92 9.58
CA ASP A 452 -30.43 -16.30 9.21
C ASP A 452 -28.98 -16.35 8.75
N VAL A 453 -28.15 -17.08 9.49
CA VAL A 453 -26.74 -17.32 9.17
C VAL A 453 -26.59 -17.87 7.75
N LYS A 454 -27.49 -18.74 7.27
CA LYS A 454 -27.38 -19.34 5.93
C LYS A 454 -27.64 -18.34 4.81
N GLU A 455 -28.64 -17.48 4.98
CA GLU A 455 -28.89 -16.39 4.04
C GLU A 455 -27.69 -15.42 4.06
N ALA A 456 -27.20 -15.03 5.25
CA ALA A 456 -26.03 -14.17 5.40
C ALA A 456 -24.75 -14.76 4.77
N THR A 457 -24.42 -16.03 4.98
CA THR A 457 -23.28 -16.72 4.35
C THR A 457 -23.35 -16.59 2.83
N SER A 458 -24.50 -16.89 2.22
CA SER A 458 -24.65 -16.86 0.76
C SER A 458 -24.40 -15.48 0.15
N LEU A 459 -24.69 -14.41 0.90
CA LEU A 459 -24.52 -13.01 0.46
C LEU A 459 -23.10 -12.47 0.73
N ILE A 460 -22.41 -12.95 1.77
CA ILE A 460 -21.03 -12.57 2.11
C ILE A 460 -20.02 -13.35 1.26
N ARG A 461 -20.36 -14.58 0.85
CA ARG A 461 -19.53 -15.51 0.08
C ARG A 461 -18.85 -14.86 -1.12
N THR A 462 -19.56 -14.06 -1.92
CA THR A 462 -19.01 -13.46 -3.15
C THR A 462 -17.91 -12.44 -2.87
N ALA A 463 -18.07 -11.60 -1.84
CA ALA A 463 -17.03 -10.64 -1.43
C ALA A 463 -15.75 -11.37 -1.00
N VAL A 464 -15.89 -12.41 -0.18
CA VAL A 464 -14.76 -13.23 0.29
C VAL A 464 -14.10 -14.01 -0.85
N MET A 465 -14.90 -14.65 -1.71
CA MET A 465 -14.46 -15.40 -2.90
C MET A 465 -13.60 -14.54 -3.83
N SER A 466 -13.90 -13.24 -3.96
CA SER A 466 -13.11 -12.32 -4.78
C SER A 466 -11.68 -12.10 -4.29
N LYS A 467 -11.40 -12.38 -3.00
CA LYS A 467 -10.08 -12.19 -2.36
C LYS A 467 -9.38 -13.49 -1.99
N GLN A 468 -10.09 -14.46 -1.42
CA GLN A 468 -9.56 -15.67 -0.79
C GLN A 468 -10.25 -16.94 -1.33
N TYR A 469 -10.03 -17.19 -2.63
CA TYR A 469 -10.56 -18.34 -3.35
C TYR A 469 -10.07 -19.69 -2.79
N GLY A 470 -10.96 -20.67 -2.73
CA GLY A 470 -10.75 -22.01 -2.15
C GLY A 470 -10.97 -22.11 -0.64
N ASN A 471 -11.33 -21.02 0.04
CA ASN A 471 -11.68 -21.01 1.47
C ASN A 471 -12.96 -20.17 1.77
N GLU A 472 -13.65 -19.70 0.73
CA GLU A 472 -14.72 -18.70 0.83
C GLU A 472 -15.90 -19.16 1.68
N ASP A 473 -16.38 -20.40 1.52
CA ASP A 473 -17.55 -20.91 2.25
C ASP A 473 -17.29 -20.94 3.77
N PHE A 474 -16.13 -21.47 4.16
CA PHE A 474 -15.72 -21.57 5.58
C PHE A 474 -15.49 -20.19 6.21
N LEU A 475 -14.87 -19.26 5.47
CA LEU A 475 -14.67 -17.89 5.94
C LEU A 475 -16.01 -17.13 6.00
N ALA A 476 -16.87 -17.26 5.00
CA ALA A 476 -18.19 -16.63 4.97
C ALA A 476 -19.09 -17.12 6.12
N ASP A 477 -19.09 -18.40 6.45
CA ASP A 477 -19.81 -18.94 7.63
C ASP A 477 -19.31 -18.31 8.94
N LEU A 478 -17.98 -18.20 9.14
CA LEU A 478 -17.41 -17.55 10.33
C LEU A 478 -17.75 -16.06 10.42
N ILE A 479 -17.74 -15.34 9.29
CA ILE A 479 -18.10 -13.92 9.22
C ILE A 479 -19.61 -13.74 9.47
N ALA A 480 -20.45 -14.57 8.85
CA ALA A 480 -21.90 -14.53 9.00
C ALA A 480 -22.31 -14.77 10.46
N GLN A 481 -21.75 -15.79 11.12
CA GLN A 481 -21.96 -16.05 12.55
C GLN A 481 -21.56 -14.83 13.42
N ALA A 482 -20.41 -14.22 13.14
CA ALA A 482 -19.94 -13.04 13.87
C ALA A 482 -20.71 -11.74 13.57
N CYS A 483 -21.37 -11.64 12.41
CA CYS A 483 -22.24 -10.51 12.09
C CYS A 483 -23.63 -10.67 12.71
N VAL A 484 -24.21 -11.87 12.62
CA VAL A 484 -25.54 -12.19 13.19
C VAL A 484 -25.54 -12.06 14.71
N SER A 485 -24.50 -12.53 15.41
CA SER A 485 -24.40 -12.41 16.88
C SER A 485 -24.31 -10.96 17.39
N ILE A 486 -23.96 -10.01 16.52
CA ILE A 486 -23.83 -8.59 16.86
C ILE A 486 -25.06 -7.78 16.41
N PHE A 487 -25.81 -8.28 15.43
CA PHE A 487 -26.85 -7.52 14.72
C PHE A 487 -28.13 -7.35 15.57
N PRO A 488 -28.42 -6.13 16.08
CA PRO A 488 -29.54 -5.92 16.98
C PRO A 488 -30.84 -5.70 16.20
N GLU A 489 -31.99 -6.03 16.81
CA GLU A 489 -33.33 -5.75 16.25
C GLU A 489 -33.55 -4.27 15.88
N SER A 490 -32.78 -3.36 16.49
CA SER A 490 -32.79 -1.92 16.16
C SER A 490 -32.16 -1.55 14.81
N GLY A 491 -31.64 -2.53 14.05
CA GLY A 491 -31.11 -2.34 12.69
C GLY A 491 -29.75 -1.63 12.59
N ASN A 492 -29.19 -1.13 13.69
CA ASN A 492 -27.91 -0.42 13.70
C ASN A 492 -26.71 -1.36 13.79
N PHE A 493 -26.12 -1.72 12.64
CA PHE A 493 -24.90 -2.50 12.59
C PHE A 493 -23.63 -1.62 12.61
N ASN A 494 -22.59 -2.06 13.33
CA ASN A 494 -21.32 -1.35 13.45
C ASN A 494 -20.13 -2.30 13.21
N VAL A 495 -19.41 -2.09 12.10
CA VAL A 495 -18.22 -2.88 11.68
C VAL A 495 -17.19 -3.03 12.80
N ASP A 496 -16.96 -1.95 13.55
CA ASP A 496 -15.97 -1.84 14.64
C ASP A 496 -16.27 -2.75 15.87
N ASN A 497 -17.41 -3.47 15.85
CA ASN A 497 -17.79 -4.49 16.82
C ASN A 497 -17.37 -5.92 16.40
N VAL A 498 -17.15 -6.22 15.11
CA VAL A 498 -16.47 -7.46 14.71
C VAL A 498 -14.97 -7.22 14.87
N ARG A 499 -14.26 -8.11 15.56
CA ARG A 499 -12.79 -8.00 15.70
C ARG A 499 -12.08 -9.23 15.18
N VAL A 500 -11.11 -9.01 14.30
CA VAL A 500 -10.12 -10.04 13.93
C VAL A 500 -9.03 -10.17 15.00
N CYS A 501 -8.70 -11.42 15.35
CA CYS A 501 -7.62 -11.81 16.25
C CYS A 501 -6.69 -12.84 15.57
N LYS A 502 -5.84 -12.39 14.64
CA LYS A 502 -4.81 -13.19 13.95
C LYS A 502 -3.86 -13.89 14.93
N ILE A 503 -3.74 -15.22 14.91
CA ILE A 503 -2.71 -15.98 15.65
C ILE A 503 -1.97 -16.94 14.70
N LEU A 504 -0.65 -16.98 14.81
CA LEU A 504 0.21 -17.83 13.98
C LEU A 504 0.09 -19.32 14.34
N GLY A 505 0.31 -20.16 13.32
CA GLY A 505 0.27 -21.61 13.40
C GLY A 505 -1.07 -22.21 12.98
N CYS A 506 -1.04 -23.50 12.61
CA CYS A 506 -2.15 -24.23 12.00
C CYS A 506 -2.56 -23.69 10.61
N GLY A 507 -3.52 -24.36 9.96
CA GLY A 507 -4.16 -23.90 8.71
C GLY A 507 -5.36 -22.99 8.98
N VAL A 508 -5.88 -22.36 7.91
CA VAL A 508 -7.03 -21.43 7.98
C VAL A 508 -8.28 -22.11 8.53
N THR A 509 -8.50 -23.38 8.21
CA THR A 509 -9.61 -24.23 8.69
C THR A 509 -9.60 -24.49 10.20
N ALA A 510 -8.54 -24.11 10.93
CA ALA A 510 -8.49 -24.14 12.39
C ALA A 510 -8.91 -22.80 13.04
N SER A 511 -9.36 -21.82 12.24
CA SER A 511 -9.94 -20.57 12.73
C SER A 511 -11.29 -20.79 13.41
N SER A 512 -11.66 -19.92 14.35
CA SER A 512 -12.94 -20.02 15.06
C SER A 512 -13.55 -18.67 15.41
N MET A 513 -14.88 -18.64 15.52
CA MET A 513 -15.65 -17.52 16.03
C MET A 513 -15.79 -17.66 17.56
N LEU A 514 -15.66 -16.56 18.29
CA LEU A 514 -15.87 -16.48 19.75
C LEU A 514 -16.71 -15.26 20.12
N HIS A 515 -17.87 -15.52 20.74
CA HIS A 515 -18.73 -14.52 21.37
C HIS A 515 -17.98 -13.85 22.53
N GLY A 516 -17.74 -12.54 22.46
CA GLY A 516 -16.81 -11.82 23.33
C GLY A 516 -15.46 -11.53 22.65
N MET A 517 -14.37 -11.60 23.42
CA MET A 517 -13.12 -10.92 23.05
C MET A 517 -11.83 -11.65 23.49
N VAL A 518 -10.88 -11.80 22.56
CA VAL A 518 -9.58 -12.47 22.79
C VAL A 518 -8.40 -11.48 22.74
N PHE A 519 -7.42 -11.68 23.62
CA PHE A 519 -6.18 -10.90 23.66
C PHE A 519 -4.92 -11.77 23.72
N LYS A 520 -3.89 -11.41 22.95
CA LYS A 520 -2.52 -11.94 23.07
C LYS A 520 -1.82 -11.39 24.32
N LYS A 521 -2.31 -11.79 25.48
CA LYS A 521 -1.84 -11.40 26.81
C LYS A 521 -1.97 -12.61 27.74
N GLU A 522 -1.08 -12.63 28.71
CA GLU A 522 -1.07 -13.57 29.82
C GLU A 522 -1.85 -12.93 30.99
N ALA A 523 -2.26 -13.74 31.96
CA ALA A 523 -2.70 -13.22 33.26
C ALA A 523 -1.43 -12.89 34.07
N GLU A 524 -1.40 -11.74 34.73
CA GLU A 524 -0.22 -11.33 35.51
C GLU A 524 -0.20 -12.04 36.88
N GLY A 525 -1.34 -12.57 37.34
CA GLY A 525 -1.52 -13.22 38.66
C GLY A 525 -1.88 -14.70 38.57
N ASP A 526 -1.86 -15.39 39.72
CA ASP A 526 -1.91 -16.86 39.81
C ASP A 526 -3.22 -17.51 39.30
N ILE A 527 -4.29 -16.72 39.14
CA ILE A 527 -5.60 -17.20 38.73
C ILE A 527 -5.75 -17.12 37.22
N THR A 528 -5.78 -18.29 36.58
CA THR A 528 -5.90 -18.47 35.13
C THR A 528 -7.33 -18.57 34.62
N SER A 529 -8.34 -18.77 35.49
CA SER A 529 -9.74 -18.85 35.08
C SER A 529 -10.75 -18.42 36.14
N VAL A 530 -11.86 -17.82 35.69
CA VAL A 530 -12.99 -17.31 36.49
C VAL A 530 -14.30 -17.61 35.74
N LYS A 531 -15.33 -18.06 36.47
CA LYS A 531 -16.73 -18.14 36.01
C LYS A 531 -17.55 -17.10 36.76
N ASP A 532 -18.57 -16.53 36.13
CA ASP A 532 -19.30 -15.34 36.66
C ASP A 532 -18.29 -14.24 37.06
N ALA A 533 -17.60 -13.73 36.04
CA ALA A 533 -16.55 -12.76 36.18
C ALA A 533 -17.14 -11.35 36.28
N LYS A 534 -17.32 -10.89 37.53
CA LYS A 534 -17.50 -9.47 37.86
C LYS A 534 -16.18 -8.73 37.66
N ILE A 535 -16.14 -7.87 36.65
CA ILE A 535 -14.93 -7.25 36.11
C ILE A 535 -14.90 -5.76 36.43
N ALA A 536 -13.88 -5.33 37.18
CA ALA A 536 -13.52 -3.93 37.33
C ALA A 536 -12.51 -3.54 36.24
N VAL A 537 -12.79 -2.48 35.47
CA VAL A 537 -11.88 -1.99 34.41
C VAL A 537 -11.26 -0.66 34.82
N PHE A 538 -9.95 -0.64 35.00
CA PHE A 538 -9.17 0.56 35.32
C PHE A 538 -8.36 1.03 34.10
N SER A 539 -8.49 2.30 33.76
CA SER A 539 -7.69 2.98 32.73
C SER A 539 -6.36 3.54 33.25
N CYS A 540 -6.21 3.61 34.59
CA CYS A 540 -4.96 3.88 35.27
C CYS A 540 -4.06 2.62 35.36
N PRO A 541 -2.79 2.73 35.78
CA PRO A 541 -2.05 1.57 36.32
C PRO A 541 -2.72 1.03 37.60
N PHE A 542 -2.39 -0.21 37.94
CA PHE A 542 -2.75 -0.88 39.19
C PHE A 542 -1.55 -0.77 40.14
N ASP A 543 -1.35 0.44 40.66
CA ASP A 543 -0.15 0.93 41.34
C ASP A 543 -0.54 2.13 42.25
N CYS A 544 0.37 2.56 43.14
CA CYS A 544 0.22 3.77 43.95
C CYS A 544 0.02 5.02 43.06
N MET A 545 -0.82 5.95 43.50
CA MET A 545 -1.14 7.17 42.75
C MET A 545 -0.04 8.23 42.86
N VAL A 546 1.01 8.10 42.02
CA VAL A 546 2.13 9.05 41.95
C VAL A 546 1.68 10.43 41.46
N THR A 547 2.20 11.51 42.07
CA THR A 547 1.94 12.89 41.66
C THR A 547 2.62 13.23 40.32
N GLU A 548 1.94 13.97 39.43
CA GLU A 548 2.52 14.40 38.14
C GLU A 548 3.72 15.34 38.30
N THR A 549 3.67 16.22 39.30
CA THR A 549 4.83 16.98 39.78
C THR A 549 5.77 16.07 40.56
N LYS A 550 7.08 16.34 40.54
CA LYS A 550 8.09 15.55 41.29
C LYS A 550 7.82 15.60 42.81
N GLY A 551 7.08 14.61 43.31
CA GLY A 551 7.00 14.32 44.73
C GLY A 551 8.37 13.83 45.22
N THR A 552 8.79 14.33 46.38
CA THR A 552 9.95 13.82 47.11
C THR A 552 9.51 13.54 48.53
N VAL A 553 9.51 12.27 48.91
CA VAL A 553 9.28 11.88 50.31
C VAL A 553 10.43 12.46 51.14
N LEU A 554 10.10 13.23 52.17
CA LEU A 554 11.06 13.78 53.12
C LEU A 554 10.99 12.94 54.39
N ILE A 555 12.04 12.16 54.63
CA ILE A 555 12.18 11.28 55.79
C ILE A 555 13.30 11.85 56.64
N ASN A 556 12.98 12.27 57.86
CA ASN A 556 13.92 12.85 58.81
C ASN A 556 14.34 11.84 59.89
N ASN A 557 13.43 10.95 60.29
CA ASN A 557 13.62 9.98 61.37
C ASN A 557 13.62 8.53 60.86
N ALA A 558 14.32 7.64 61.55
CA ALA A 558 14.35 6.21 61.21
C ALA A 558 12.99 5.49 61.42
N GLN A 559 12.14 6.02 62.31
CA GLN A 559 10.76 5.56 62.50
C GLN A 559 9.88 5.92 61.30
N GLU A 560 9.95 7.17 60.83
CA GLU A 560 9.26 7.65 59.62
C GLU A 560 9.58 6.79 58.39
N LEU A 561 10.80 6.25 58.27
CA LEU A 561 11.18 5.32 57.20
C LEU A 561 10.39 4.00 57.29
N MET A 562 10.40 3.37 58.47
CA MET A 562 9.72 2.09 58.70
C MET A 562 8.20 2.20 58.57
N ASP A 563 7.63 3.31 59.05
CA ASP A 563 6.20 3.56 59.02
C ASP A 563 5.73 4.05 57.63
N PHE A 564 6.62 4.68 56.84
CA PHE A 564 6.36 4.95 55.42
C PHE A 564 6.25 3.66 54.61
N SER A 565 7.20 2.72 54.75
CA SER A 565 7.16 1.43 54.03
C SER A 565 5.90 0.63 54.36
N LYS A 566 5.56 0.50 55.65
CA LYS A 566 4.28 -0.14 56.06
C LYS A 566 3.06 0.64 55.57
N GLY A 567 3.13 1.97 55.57
CA GLY A 567 2.04 2.82 55.08
C GLY A 567 1.74 2.64 53.60
N GLU A 568 2.75 2.36 52.76
CA GLU A 568 2.54 1.97 51.36
C GLU A 568 1.95 0.56 51.22
N GLU A 569 2.44 -0.41 52.02
CA GLU A 569 1.89 -1.78 52.09
C GLU A 569 0.41 -1.79 52.52
N ASP A 570 0.09 -1.17 53.67
CA ASP A 570 -1.27 -1.06 54.22
C ASP A 570 -2.22 -0.30 53.27
N MET A 571 -1.75 0.76 52.61
CA MET A 571 -2.54 1.53 51.64
C MET A 571 -2.90 0.68 50.40
N MET A 572 -1.97 -0.15 49.94
CA MET A 572 -2.19 -1.04 48.79
C MET A 572 -3.06 -2.24 49.15
N GLU A 573 -2.85 -2.86 50.33
CA GLU A 573 -3.75 -3.86 50.91
C GLU A 573 -5.19 -3.29 50.98
N ALA A 574 -5.37 -2.08 51.52
CA ALA A 574 -6.68 -1.45 51.67
C ALA A 574 -7.38 -1.18 50.33
N GLN A 575 -6.67 -0.70 49.30
CA GLN A 575 -7.25 -0.43 47.98
C GLN A 575 -7.68 -1.73 47.27
N VAL A 576 -6.82 -2.76 47.26
CA VAL A 576 -7.14 -4.05 46.64
C VAL A 576 -8.26 -4.77 47.41
N LYS A 577 -8.25 -4.70 48.75
CA LYS A 577 -9.31 -5.24 49.60
C LYS A 577 -10.65 -4.57 49.33
N ALA A 578 -10.70 -3.24 49.20
CA ALA A 578 -11.94 -2.51 48.89
C ALA A 578 -12.54 -2.90 47.52
N ILE A 579 -11.69 -3.21 46.53
CA ILE A 579 -12.13 -3.77 45.23
C ILE A 579 -12.71 -5.19 45.41
N LYS A 580 -12.14 -6.01 46.29
CA LYS A 580 -12.69 -7.35 46.58
C LYS A 580 -13.99 -7.29 47.38
N GLU A 581 -14.10 -6.37 48.34
CA GLU A 581 -15.31 -6.15 49.15
C GLU A 581 -16.48 -5.59 48.33
N ALA A 582 -16.21 -4.82 47.27
CA ALA A 582 -17.20 -4.45 46.26
C ALA A 582 -17.76 -5.66 45.46
N GLY A 583 -17.12 -6.83 45.55
CA GLY A 583 -17.57 -8.06 44.90
C GLY A 583 -16.93 -8.37 43.55
N ALA A 584 -15.83 -7.69 43.18
CA ALA A 584 -15.09 -8.01 41.96
C ALA A 584 -14.40 -9.39 42.05
N ASN A 585 -14.37 -10.11 40.93
CA ASN A 585 -13.60 -11.35 40.77
C ASN A 585 -12.38 -11.16 39.84
N MET A 586 -12.43 -10.15 38.98
CA MET A 586 -11.40 -9.85 38.01
C MET A 586 -11.13 -8.35 37.92
N VAL A 587 -9.87 -8.00 37.67
CA VAL A 587 -9.41 -6.63 37.44
C VAL A 587 -8.71 -6.55 36.09
N VAL A 588 -9.12 -5.59 35.25
CA VAL A 588 -8.48 -5.29 33.97
C VAL A 588 -7.81 -3.92 34.03
N THR A 589 -6.53 -3.87 33.69
CA THR A 589 -5.67 -2.70 33.92
C THR A 589 -5.11 -2.15 32.61
N GLY A 590 -5.32 -0.86 32.34
CA GLY A 590 -4.80 -0.17 31.15
C GLY A 590 -3.33 0.25 31.25
N GLY A 591 -2.81 0.45 32.47
CA GLY A 591 -1.41 0.80 32.75
C GLY A 591 -0.52 -0.42 33.06
N LYS A 592 0.51 -0.19 33.89
CA LYS A 592 1.29 -1.26 34.52
C LYS A 592 0.53 -1.85 35.72
N VAL A 593 0.96 -3.02 36.18
CA VAL A 593 0.64 -3.58 37.50
C VAL A 593 1.91 -3.48 38.35
N ALA A 594 1.78 -3.19 39.64
CA ALA A 594 2.90 -3.19 40.59
C ALA A 594 2.94 -4.48 41.42
N ASP A 595 4.14 -4.96 41.73
CA ASP A 595 4.36 -6.27 42.37
C ASP A 595 3.67 -6.41 43.74
N MET A 596 3.61 -5.33 44.53
CA MET A 596 2.86 -5.30 45.79
C MET A 596 1.35 -5.44 45.56
N ALA A 597 0.78 -4.70 44.59
CA ALA A 597 -0.64 -4.79 44.24
C ALA A 597 -0.99 -6.18 43.70
N LEU A 598 -0.08 -6.81 42.94
CA LEU A 598 -0.22 -8.16 42.42
C LEU A 598 -0.21 -9.21 43.53
N HIS A 599 0.72 -9.10 44.50
CA HIS A 599 0.76 -9.97 45.68
C HIS A 599 -0.56 -9.90 46.47
N TYR A 600 -1.10 -8.71 46.72
CA TYR A 600 -2.41 -8.57 47.35
C TYR A 600 -3.56 -9.09 46.48
N ALA A 601 -3.52 -8.89 45.15
CA ALA A 601 -4.53 -9.44 44.24
C ALA A 601 -4.57 -10.97 44.27
N ASN A 602 -3.41 -11.63 44.29
CA ASN A 602 -3.31 -13.08 44.44
C ASN A 602 -3.82 -13.54 45.83
N LYS A 603 -3.42 -12.84 46.91
CA LYS A 603 -3.92 -13.07 48.28
C LYS A 603 -5.46 -13.00 48.37
N TYR A 604 -6.07 -12.03 47.70
CA TYR A 604 -7.53 -11.83 47.64
C TYR A 604 -8.25 -12.64 46.55
N LYS A 605 -7.53 -13.46 45.79
CA LYS A 605 -8.04 -14.26 44.67
C LYS A 605 -8.80 -13.40 43.63
N LEU A 606 -8.08 -12.44 43.07
CA LEU A 606 -8.47 -11.63 41.92
C LEU A 606 -7.66 -12.03 40.69
N MET A 607 -8.32 -12.28 39.55
CA MET A 607 -7.63 -12.42 38.27
C MET A 607 -7.21 -11.03 37.75
N VAL A 608 -5.93 -10.83 37.44
CA VAL A 608 -5.41 -9.54 36.94
C VAL A 608 -4.94 -9.69 35.50
N VAL A 609 -5.49 -8.88 34.59
CA VAL A 609 -5.15 -8.87 33.15
C VAL A 609 -4.81 -7.46 32.68
N ARG A 610 -3.71 -7.32 31.92
CA ARG A 610 -3.19 -6.01 31.49
C ARG A 610 -3.43 -5.73 30.00
N LEU A 611 -4.15 -4.66 29.70
CA LEU A 611 -4.50 -4.22 28.34
C LEU A 611 -3.96 -2.82 28.02
N ASN A 612 -2.67 -2.73 27.66
CA ASN A 612 -1.98 -1.48 27.29
C ASN A 612 -2.67 -0.64 26.18
N SER A 613 -3.57 -1.23 25.37
CA SER A 613 -4.24 -0.54 24.26
C SER A 613 -5.55 0.10 24.73
N LYS A 614 -5.64 1.43 24.59
CA LYS A 614 -6.86 2.20 24.91
C LYS A 614 -8.06 1.81 24.04
N TRP A 615 -7.81 1.37 22.81
CA TRP A 615 -8.85 0.89 21.88
C TRP A 615 -9.40 -0.47 22.33
N ASP A 616 -8.52 -1.36 22.77
CA ASP A 616 -8.85 -2.69 23.29
C ASP A 616 -9.65 -2.57 24.59
N LEU A 617 -9.21 -1.72 25.52
CA LEU A 617 -9.91 -1.44 26.77
C LEU A 617 -11.31 -0.85 26.52
N ARG A 618 -11.44 0.11 25.59
CA ARG A 618 -12.74 0.68 25.19
C ARG A 618 -13.67 -0.35 24.53
N ARG A 619 -13.13 -1.29 23.75
CA ARG A 619 -13.89 -2.40 23.17
C ARG A 619 -14.31 -3.40 24.27
N LEU A 620 -13.44 -3.75 25.21
CA LEU A 620 -13.81 -4.61 26.35
C LEU A 620 -14.94 -4.00 27.20
N CYS A 621 -14.90 -2.68 27.45
CA CYS A 621 -15.99 -1.98 28.11
C CYS A 621 -17.33 -2.15 27.38
N LYS A 622 -17.34 -2.17 26.04
CA LYS A 622 -18.56 -2.52 25.26
C LYS A 622 -18.96 -3.98 25.41
N THR A 623 -18.01 -4.94 25.41
CA THR A 623 -18.37 -6.38 25.41
C THR A 623 -18.94 -6.81 26.76
N VAL A 624 -18.36 -6.31 27.85
CA VAL A 624 -18.65 -6.71 29.24
C VAL A 624 -19.65 -5.75 29.91
N GLY A 625 -19.96 -4.61 29.29
CA GLY A 625 -20.81 -3.55 29.85
C GLY A 625 -20.12 -2.65 30.91
N ALA A 626 -18.83 -2.86 31.17
CA ALA A 626 -18.09 -2.16 32.23
C ALA A 626 -17.79 -0.69 31.90
N VAL A 627 -17.70 0.15 32.94
CA VAL A 627 -17.20 1.53 32.84
C VAL A 627 -15.71 1.58 33.17
N ALA A 628 -14.92 2.26 32.33
CA ALA A 628 -13.47 2.41 32.53
C ALA A 628 -13.14 3.48 33.60
N LEU A 629 -12.80 3.04 34.80
CA LEU A 629 -12.48 3.92 35.93
C LEU A 629 -11.10 4.59 35.77
N PRO A 630 -10.93 5.88 36.16
CA PRO A 630 -9.67 6.62 36.03
C PRO A 630 -8.74 6.54 37.26
N ARG A 631 -9.14 5.84 38.33
CA ARG A 631 -8.40 5.71 39.60
C ARG A 631 -8.62 4.32 40.18
N MET A 632 -7.64 3.78 40.91
CA MET A 632 -7.87 2.60 41.76
C MET A 632 -8.77 3.03 42.93
N THR A 633 -10.01 2.57 42.93
CA THR A 633 -11.06 2.88 43.91
C THR A 633 -12.09 1.75 43.84
N ALA A 634 -12.83 1.49 44.91
CA ALA A 634 -13.90 0.49 44.91
C ALA A 634 -14.93 0.82 43.81
N PRO A 635 -15.18 -0.08 42.85
CA PRO A 635 -16.16 0.16 41.78
C PRO A 635 -17.58 0.03 42.34
N THR A 636 -18.52 0.82 41.82
CA THR A 636 -19.95 0.58 42.08
C THR A 636 -20.45 -0.65 41.30
N PRO A 637 -21.54 -1.31 41.74
CA PRO A 637 -22.11 -2.44 41.00
C PRO A 637 -22.68 -2.06 39.62
N GLU A 638 -22.89 -0.78 39.33
CA GLU A 638 -23.32 -0.26 38.02
C GLU A 638 -22.12 0.01 37.07
N GLU A 639 -20.91 0.20 37.61
CA GLU A 639 -19.68 0.38 36.82
C GLU A 639 -18.95 -0.94 36.53
N MET A 640 -19.19 -1.98 37.33
CA MET A 640 -18.66 -3.32 37.10
C MET A 640 -19.35 -4.01 35.92
N GLY A 641 -18.56 -4.63 35.04
CA GLY A 641 -19.09 -5.47 33.98
C GLY A 641 -19.28 -6.93 34.40
N HIS A 642 -20.03 -7.68 33.60
CA HIS A 642 -20.31 -9.11 33.75
C HIS A 642 -19.83 -9.90 32.52
N CYS A 643 -19.12 -11.01 32.73
CA CYS A 643 -18.71 -11.96 31.69
C CYS A 643 -18.88 -13.40 32.19
N ASP A 644 -19.55 -14.26 31.41
CA ASP A 644 -19.92 -15.62 31.86
C ASP A 644 -18.68 -16.47 32.19
N SER A 645 -17.65 -16.40 31.36
CA SER A 645 -16.36 -17.06 31.60
C SER A 645 -15.17 -16.23 31.10
N VAL A 646 -14.11 -16.17 31.90
CA VAL A 646 -12.82 -15.63 31.49
C VAL A 646 -11.73 -16.65 31.83
N TYR A 647 -10.89 -16.98 30.86
CA TYR A 647 -9.82 -17.94 31.06
C TYR A 647 -8.61 -17.65 30.18
N LEU A 648 -7.45 -18.11 30.63
CA LEU A 648 -6.23 -18.22 29.84
C LEU A 648 -6.23 -19.57 29.11
N THR A 649 -6.00 -19.54 27.80
CA THR A 649 -5.79 -20.73 26.95
C THR A 649 -4.55 -20.56 26.11
N GLU A 650 -3.89 -21.67 25.82
CA GLU A 650 -2.82 -21.75 24.81
C GLU A 650 -3.44 -22.14 23.47
N VAL A 651 -3.19 -21.34 22.43
CA VAL A 651 -3.70 -21.61 21.07
C VAL A 651 -2.50 -21.64 20.14
N GLY A 652 -1.98 -22.85 19.88
CA GLY A 652 -0.58 -23.02 19.50
C GLY A 652 0.34 -22.52 20.63
N ASP A 653 1.50 -21.98 20.29
CA ASP A 653 2.51 -21.57 21.27
C ASP A 653 2.24 -20.20 21.93
N THR A 654 1.03 -19.64 21.77
CA THR A 654 0.66 -18.31 22.28
C THR A 654 -0.41 -18.42 23.37
N GLN A 655 -0.08 -17.98 24.58
CA GLN A 655 -1.05 -17.76 25.65
C GLN A 655 -1.96 -16.57 25.30
N VAL A 656 -3.27 -16.78 25.41
CA VAL A 656 -4.31 -15.77 25.19
C VAL A 656 -5.32 -15.79 26.33
N VAL A 657 -5.70 -14.60 26.81
CA VAL A 657 -6.89 -14.43 27.64
C VAL A 657 -8.11 -14.33 26.73
N VAL A 658 -9.10 -15.18 26.99
CA VAL A 658 -10.40 -15.23 26.33
C VAL A 658 -11.46 -14.76 27.31
N PHE A 659 -12.18 -13.70 26.95
CA PHE A 659 -13.44 -13.29 27.58
C PHE A 659 -14.56 -13.89 26.73
N LYS A 660 -15.21 -14.96 27.20
CA LYS A 660 -16.28 -15.66 26.47
C LYS A 660 -17.62 -15.47 27.17
N HIS A 661 -18.60 -15.02 26.40
CA HIS A 661 -20.00 -15.04 26.77
C HIS A 661 -20.65 -16.32 26.23
N GLU A 662 -21.60 -16.90 26.97
CA GLU A 662 -22.38 -18.07 26.57
C GLU A 662 -23.78 -17.70 26.05
N LYS A 663 -24.23 -16.47 26.33
CA LYS A 663 -25.39 -15.86 25.68
C LYS A 663 -24.99 -15.11 24.42
N GLU A 664 -25.91 -15.08 23.46
CA GLU A 664 -25.74 -14.38 22.18
C GLU A 664 -25.74 -12.84 22.32
N ASP A 665 -26.12 -12.30 23.49
CA ASP A 665 -26.16 -10.86 23.85
C ASP A 665 -24.79 -10.13 23.82
N SER A 666 -23.74 -10.73 23.23
CA SER A 666 -22.39 -10.17 23.17
C SER A 666 -22.27 -9.06 22.13
N ALA A 667 -22.25 -7.80 22.58
CA ALA A 667 -22.19 -6.60 21.73
C ALA A 667 -20.95 -6.47 20.80
N ILE A 668 -19.98 -7.37 20.94
CA ILE A 668 -18.76 -7.54 20.14
C ILE A 668 -18.46 -9.04 20.07
N SER A 669 -18.01 -9.52 18.92
CA SER A 669 -17.52 -10.89 18.72
C SER A 669 -16.15 -10.88 18.07
N THR A 670 -15.34 -11.90 18.35
CA THR A 670 -13.99 -12.06 17.80
C THR A 670 -13.89 -13.25 16.86
N VAL A 671 -13.29 -13.04 15.68
CA VAL A 671 -12.86 -14.14 14.81
C VAL A 671 -11.37 -14.37 15.02
N VAL A 672 -11.02 -15.52 15.58
CA VAL A 672 -9.64 -15.95 15.79
C VAL A 672 -9.15 -16.64 14.54
N ILE A 673 -8.44 -15.91 13.68
CA ILE A 673 -7.84 -16.47 12.45
C ILE A 673 -6.58 -17.24 12.80
N ARG A 674 -6.44 -18.45 12.25
CA ARG A 674 -5.23 -19.28 12.27
C ARG A 674 -4.56 -19.31 10.90
N GLY A 675 -3.24 -19.42 10.86
CA GLY A 675 -2.50 -19.37 9.60
C GLY A 675 -0.99 -19.51 9.73
N SER A 676 -0.37 -19.98 8.66
CA SER A 676 1.06 -20.33 8.62
C SER A 676 2.02 -19.15 8.51
N THR A 677 1.57 -17.99 8.04
CA THR A 677 2.40 -16.78 7.86
C THR A 677 1.61 -15.51 8.13
N ASP A 678 2.27 -14.47 8.67
CA ASP A 678 1.64 -13.17 8.92
C ASP A 678 1.12 -12.51 7.63
N ASN A 679 1.78 -12.73 6.48
CA ASN A 679 1.35 -12.19 5.19
C ASN A 679 -0.03 -12.72 4.77
N LEU A 680 -0.28 -14.02 4.99
CA LEU A 680 -1.58 -14.63 4.72
C LEU A 680 -2.63 -14.17 5.74
N LEU A 681 -2.24 -14.02 7.01
CA LEU A 681 -3.14 -13.52 8.07
C LEU A 681 -3.54 -12.05 7.85
N ASP A 682 -2.62 -11.19 7.40
CA ASP A 682 -2.87 -9.79 7.00
C ASP A 682 -3.80 -9.68 5.78
N ASP A 683 -3.93 -10.72 4.96
CA ASP A 683 -4.79 -10.74 3.76
C ASP A 683 -6.18 -11.34 4.06
N ILE A 684 -6.25 -12.42 4.85
CA ILE A 684 -7.53 -12.97 5.35
C ILE A 684 -8.24 -11.97 6.27
N GLU A 685 -7.51 -11.18 7.08
CA GLU A 685 -8.08 -10.08 7.86
C GLU A 685 -8.85 -9.10 6.96
N ARG A 686 -8.33 -8.77 5.78
CA ARG A 686 -8.99 -7.90 4.78
C ARG A 686 -10.12 -8.60 4.01
N ALA A 687 -10.14 -9.93 3.97
CA ALA A 687 -11.27 -10.68 3.43
C ALA A 687 -12.43 -10.70 4.44
N ILE A 688 -12.12 -10.76 5.74
CA ILE A 688 -13.11 -10.60 6.81
C ILE A 688 -13.65 -9.17 6.86
N ASP A 689 -12.79 -8.15 6.85
CA ASP A 689 -13.22 -6.74 6.94
C ASP A 689 -14.19 -6.36 5.79
N ASP A 690 -13.92 -6.78 4.55
CA ASP A 690 -14.85 -6.58 3.41
C ASP A 690 -16.14 -7.41 3.54
N GLY A 691 -16.08 -8.63 4.07
CA GLY A 691 -17.29 -9.42 4.38
C GLY A 691 -18.18 -8.76 5.43
N VAL A 692 -17.59 -8.12 6.44
CA VAL A 692 -18.32 -7.34 7.45
C VAL A 692 -18.84 -6.02 6.85
N ASN A 693 -18.10 -5.40 5.94
CA ASN A 693 -18.53 -4.19 5.22
C ASN A 693 -19.68 -4.46 4.24
N THR A 694 -19.68 -5.58 3.53
CA THR A 694 -20.81 -5.97 2.66
C THR A 694 -22.05 -6.33 3.48
N PHE A 695 -21.91 -6.97 4.65
CA PHE A 695 -23.04 -7.12 5.59
C PHE A 695 -23.59 -5.75 6.07
N LYS A 696 -22.71 -4.81 6.46
CA LYS A 696 -23.06 -3.41 6.78
C LYS A 696 -23.77 -2.69 5.62
N VAL A 697 -23.45 -3.00 4.37
CA VAL A 697 -24.15 -2.50 3.18
C VAL A 697 -25.54 -3.15 3.03
N LEU A 698 -25.65 -4.47 3.19
CA LEU A 698 -26.91 -5.21 3.10
C LEU A 698 -27.93 -4.81 4.18
N VAL A 699 -27.46 -4.41 5.36
CA VAL A 699 -28.29 -3.81 6.42
C VAL A 699 -28.90 -2.47 5.99
N ARG A 700 -28.24 -1.70 5.11
CA ARG A 700 -28.72 -0.41 4.57
C ARG A 700 -29.64 -0.59 3.35
N ASP A 701 -29.25 -1.44 2.40
CA ASP A 701 -30.03 -1.78 1.21
C ASP A 701 -29.90 -3.27 0.89
N LYS A 702 -31.03 -3.97 0.87
CA LYS A 702 -31.12 -5.43 0.70
C LYS A 702 -31.09 -5.89 -0.78
N ARG A 703 -31.04 -4.96 -1.74
CA ARG A 703 -31.10 -5.25 -3.20
C ARG A 703 -29.82 -5.91 -3.73
N LEU A 704 -30.00 -6.91 -4.59
CA LEU A 704 -28.92 -7.73 -5.14
C LEU A 704 -28.96 -7.75 -6.68
N VAL A 705 -27.79 -7.63 -7.30
CA VAL A 705 -27.60 -7.66 -8.75
C VAL A 705 -26.70 -8.85 -9.15
N PRO A 706 -26.89 -9.45 -10.34
CA PRO A 706 -26.09 -10.60 -10.76
C PRO A 706 -24.64 -10.19 -11.05
N GLY A 707 -23.68 -10.92 -10.49
CA GLY A 707 -22.25 -10.65 -10.60
C GLY A 707 -21.62 -11.13 -11.91
N ALA A 708 -20.31 -11.38 -11.87
CA ALA A 708 -19.51 -12.00 -12.94
C ALA A 708 -19.68 -11.36 -14.35
N GLY A 709 -19.97 -10.06 -14.42
CA GLY A 709 -20.11 -9.32 -15.67
C GLY A 709 -21.53 -9.24 -16.24
N ALA A 710 -22.52 -9.92 -15.65
CA ALA A 710 -23.90 -9.91 -16.17
C ALA A 710 -24.54 -8.50 -16.09
N THR A 711 -24.42 -7.84 -14.93
CA THR A 711 -24.88 -6.45 -14.75
C THR A 711 -24.18 -5.49 -15.70
N GLU A 712 -22.86 -5.67 -15.90
CA GLU A 712 -22.04 -4.84 -16.79
C GLU A 712 -22.44 -4.95 -18.27
N ILE A 713 -22.71 -6.16 -18.79
CA ILE A 713 -23.14 -6.35 -20.18
C ILE A 713 -24.57 -5.86 -20.41
N GLU A 714 -25.48 -6.04 -19.45
CA GLU A 714 -26.85 -5.50 -19.57
C GLU A 714 -26.84 -3.96 -19.58
N LEU A 715 -25.99 -3.32 -18.76
CA LEU A 715 -25.76 -1.87 -18.81
C LEU A 715 -25.16 -1.44 -20.16
N ALA A 716 -24.13 -2.14 -20.67
CA ALA A 716 -23.51 -1.82 -21.97
C ALA A 716 -24.54 -1.88 -23.12
N LYS A 717 -25.35 -2.94 -23.16
CA LYS A 717 -26.44 -3.15 -24.13
C LYS A 717 -27.47 -2.00 -24.08
N GLN A 718 -27.99 -1.66 -22.90
CA GLN A 718 -29.02 -0.62 -22.77
C GLN A 718 -28.48 0.81 -22.96
N LEU A 719 -27.24 1.09 -22.54
CA LEU A 719 -26.61 2.39 -22.78
C LEU A 719 -26.23 2.59 -24.26
N THR A 720 -25.93 1.51 -24.98
CA THR A 720 -25.71 1.56 -26.44
C THR A 720 -27.00 1.95 -27.17
N SER A 721 -28.14 1.35 -26.82
CA SER A 721 -29.44 1.72 -27.43
C SER A 721 -29.92 3.11 -27.02
N TYR A 722 -29.66 3.54 -25.78
CA TYR A 722 -29.87 4.93 -25.38
C TYR A 722 -29.01 5.90 -26.22
N GLY A 723 -27.73 5.58 -26.43
CA GLY A 723 -26.84 6.33 -27.30
C GLY A 723 -27.35 6.44 -28.74
N GLU A 724 -28.09 5.45 -29.26
CA GLU A 724 -28.74 5.52 -30.58
C GLU A 724 -29.99 6.41 -30.61
N SER A 725 -30.69 6.56 -29.48
CA SER A 725 -31.81 7.49 -29.35
C SER A 725 -31.39 8.95 -29.23
N CYS A 726 -30.17 9.22 -28.74
CA CYS A 726 -29.64 10.58 -28.57
C CYS A 726 -29.09 11.15 -29.89
N PRO A 727 -29.61 12.27 -30.40
CA PRO A 727 -28.99 13.01 -31.50
C PRO A 727 -27.79 13.85 -31.01
N GLY A 728 -26.84 14.16 -31.90
CA GLY A 728 -25.71 15.05 -31.61
C GLY A 728 -24.37 14.33 -31.42
N LEU A 729 -23.35 15.06 -31.00
CA LEU A 729 -21.98 14.54 -30.85
C LEU A 729 -21.80 13.72 -29.56
N GLU A 730 -22.63 13.97 -28.55
CA GLU A 730 -22.64 13.26 -27.26
C GLU A 730 -22.94 11.76 -27.43
N GLN A 731 -23.65 11.38 -28.50
CA GLN A 731 -23.87 9.98 -28.92
C GLN A 731 -22.57 9.15 -28.93
N TYR A 732 -21.47 9.71 -29.43
CA TYR A 732 -20.19 8.99 -29.50
C TYR A 732 -19.62 8.74 -28.10
N ALA A 733 -19.74 9.72 -27.19
CA ALA A 733 -19.32 9.58 -25.81
C ALA A 733 -20.21 8.60 -25.03
N ILE A 734 -21.54 8.62 -25.23
CA ILE A 734 -22.46 7.65 -24.61
C ILE A 734 -22.15 6.22 -25.08
N LYS A 735 -21.91 6.00 -26.38
CA LYS A 735 -21.53 4.69 -26.91
C LYS A 735 -20.16 4.20 -26.39
N LYS A 736 -19.17 5.08 -26.26
CA LYS A 736 -17.88 4.73 -25.64
C LYS A 736 -17.97 4.50 -24.12
N PHE A 737 -18.90 5.17 -23.44
CA PHE A 737 -19.21 4.88 -22.03
C PHE A 737 -19.81 3.48 -21.86
N ALA A 738 -20.68 3.05 -22.77
CA ALA A 738 -21.21 1.68 -22.81
C ALA A 738 -20.09 0.64 -23.03
N GLU A 739 -19.22 0.86 -24.03
CA GLU A 739 -18.07 0.00 -24.31
C GLU A 739 -17.09 -0.12 -23.12
N ALA A 740 -16.99 0.92 -22.26
CA ALA A 740 -16.15 0.90 -21.07
C ALA A 740 -16.55 -0.18 -20.05
N PHE A 741 -17.83 -0.59 -20.00
CA PHE A 741 -18.27 -1.67 -19.11
C PHE A 741 -17.70 -3.04 -19.52
N GLU A 742 -17.45 -3.28 -20.82
CA GLU A 742 -16.86 -4.55 -21.29
C GLU A 742 -15.49 -4.83 -20.69
N ALA A 743 -14.75 -3.80 -20.26
CA ALA A 743 -13.42 -3.96 -19.67
C ALA A 743 -13.42 -4.82 -18.40
N LEU A 744 -14.56 -4.93 -17.70
CA LEU A 744 -14.71 -5.69 -16.46
C LEU A 744 -14.83 -7.21 -16.70
N PRO A 745 -15.82 -7.74 -17.46
CA PRO A 745 -15.83 -9.16 -17.85
C PRO A 745 -14.60 -9.55 -18.68
N ARG A 746 -14.05 -8.63 -19.48
CA ARG A 746 -12.79 -8.86 -20.21
C ARG A 746 -11.62 -9.10 -19.26
N ALA A 747 -11.50 -8.33 -18.17
CA ALA A 747 -10.48 -8.53 -17.15
C ALA A 747 -10.67 -9.84 -16.35
N LEU A 748 -11.91 -10.23 -16.04
CA LEU A 748 -12.20 -11.52 -15.40
C LEU A 748 -11.77 -12.70 -16.28
N ALA A 749 -12.08 -12.64 -17.58
CA ALA A 749 -11.66 -13.65 -18.56
C ALA A 749 -10.13 -13.70 -18.69
N GLU A 750 -9.47 -12.55 -18.89
CA GLU A 750 -8.02 -12.46 -19.04
C GLU A 750 -7.27 -13.01 -17.81
N ASN A 751 -7.76 -12.74 -16.59
CA ASN A 751 -7.18 -13.27 -15.35
C ASN A 751 -7.41 -14.79 -15.18
N SER A 752 -8.50 -15.32 -15.75
CA SER A 752 -8.77 -16.77 -15.81
C SER A 752 -8.13 -17.47 -17.02
N GLY A 753 -7.31 -16.78 -17.82
CA GLY A 753 -6.68 -17.32 -19.02
C GLY A 753 -7.62 -17.48 -20.24
N VAL A 754 -8.88 -17.07 -20.11
CA VAL A 754 -9.91 -17.17 -21.14
C VAL A 754 -9.87 -15.95 -22.07
N LYS A 755 -10.14 -16.15 -23.36
CA LYS A 755 -10.14 -15.06 -24.36
C LYS A 755 -11.35 -14.15 -24.15
N GLY A 756 -11.14 -12.97 -23.54
CA GLY A 756 -12.21 -12.00 -23.28
C GLY A 756 -13.07 -11.62 -24.50
N SER A 757 -12.49 -11.55 -25.71
CA SER A 757 -13.24 -11.31 -26.95
C SER A 757 -14.22 -12.42 -27.32
N GLU A 758 -13.91 -13.68 -26.99
CA GLU A 758 -14.81 -14.82 -27.25
C GLU A 758 -15.89 -14.93 -26.17
N LEU A 759 -15.57 -14.56 -24.92
CA LEU A 759 -16.57 -14.43 -23.86
C LEU A 759 -17.61 -13.36 -24.21
N ILE A 760 -17.17 -12.16 -24.59
CA ILE A 760 -18.06 -11.03 -24.92
C ILE A 760 -18.98 -11.39 -26.10
N SER A 761 -18.48 -12.11 -27.11
CA SER A 761 -19.31 -12.55 -28.25
C SER A 761 -20.33 -13.63 -27.89
N LYS A 762 -20.24 -14.27 -26.72
CA LYS A 762 -21.23 -15.22 -26.17
C LYS A 762 -22.17 -14.58 -25.15
N LEU A 763 -21.71 -13.61 -24.37
CA LEU A 763 -22.53 -12.85 -23.41
C LEU A 763 -23.59 -11.99 -24.12
N TYR A 764 -23.21 -11.23 -25.17
CA TYR A 764 -24.16 -10.36 -25.86
C TYR A 764 -25.39 -11.11 -26.42
N PRO A 765 -25.27 -12.25 -27.13
CA PRO A 765 -26.43 -13.05 -27.55
C PRO A 765 -27.36 -13.46 -26.40
N ALA A 766 -26.82 -14.00 -25.30
CA ALA A 766 -27.63 -14.42 -24.13
C ALA A 766 -28.40 -13.24 -23.51
N HIS A 767 -27.77 -12.07 -23.43
CA HIS A 767 -28.43 -10.83 -23.00
C HIS A 767 -29.45 -10.31 -24.02
N HIS A 768 -29.22 -10.48 -25.33
CA HIS A 768 -30.20 -10.12 -26.38
C HIS A 768 -31.43 -11.03 -26.38
N GLU A 769 -31.30 -12.30 -26.02
CA GLU A 769 -32.41 -13.24 -25.79
C GLU A 769 -33.24 -12.88 -24.54
N GLY A 770 -32.75 -11.99 -23.68
CA GLY A 770 -33.45 -11.44 -22.51
C GLY A 770 -32.92 -11.93 -21.16
N ASN A 771 -31.93 -12.83 -21.14
CA ASN A 771 -31.45 -13.50 -19.94
C ASN A 771 -30.47 -12.61 -19.14
N LYS A 772 -30.99 -11.64 -18.38
CA LYS A 772 -30.22 -10.64 -17.60
C LYS A 772 -29.21 -11.22 -16.60
N ASN A 773 -29.41 -12.45 -16.12
CA ASN A 773 -28.59 -13.07 -15.07
C ASN A 773 -27.31 -13.75 -15.60
N MET A 774 -27.13 -13.83 -16.92
CA MET A 774 -26.14 -14.69 -17.56
C MET A 774 -24.73 -14.10 -17.48
N GLY A 775 -23.90 -14.62 -16.58
CA GLY A 775 -22.53 -14.15 -16.32
C GLY A 775 -21.46 -15.12 -16.80
N PHE A 776 -20.20 -14.70 -16.69
CA PHE A 776 -19.03 -15.53 -17.01
C PHE A 776 -18.87 -16.68 -16.00
N ASP A 777 -18.81 -17.93 -16.50
CA ASP A 777 -18.42 -19.07 -15.65
C ASP A 777 -16.89 -19.17 -15.54
N ILE A 778 -16.39 -19.09 -14.32
CA ILE A 778 -14.95 -19.06 -14.00
C ILE A 778 -14.38 -20.49 -13.85
N GLU A 779 -15.23 -21.48 -13.59
CA GLU A 779 -14.84 -22.89 -13.43
C GLU A 779 -14.58 -23.60 -14.77
N ALA A 780 -14.99 -23.00 -15.89
CA ALA A 780 -14.95 -23.61 -17.21
C ALA A 780 -13.67 -23.25 -18.00
N ASP A 781 -12.93 -24.27 -18.46
CA ASP A 781 -11.76 -24.13 -19.36
C ASP A 781 -12.09 -23.42 -20.70
N SER A 782 -13.36 -23.38 -21.07
CA SER A 782 -13.87 -22.69 -22.25
C SER A 782 -14.71 -21.48 -21.83
N PRO A 783 -14.75 -20.37 -22.61
CA PRO A 783 -15.67 -19.28 -22.33
C PRO A 783 -17.11 -19.77 -22.45
N ALA A 784 -17.68 -20.12 -21.30
CA ALA A 784 -19.06 -20.53 -21.07
C ALA A 784 -19.78 -19.43 -20.28
N VAL A 785 -21.11 -19.52 -20.27
CA VAL A 785 -22.00 -18.53 -19.64
C VAL A 785 -23.03 -19.29 -18.81
N LYS A 786 -23.31 -18.81 -17.60
CA LYS A 786 -24.07 -19.51 -16.54
C LYS A 786 -24.99 -18.50 -15.83
N ASP A 787 -26.14 -18.94 -15.34
CA ASP A 787 -27.02 -18.06 -14.58
C ASP A 787 -26.40 -17.81 -13.19
N MET A 788 -26.13 -16.54 -12.88
CA MET A 788 -25.48 -16.13 -11.64
C MET A 788 -26.42 -16.18 -10.43
N LEU A 789 -27.73 -16.19 -10.63
CA LEU A 789 -28.72 -16.44 -9.58
C LEU A 789 -28.66 -17.91 -9.14
N GLU A 790 -28.63 -18.84 -10.10
CA GLU A 790 -28.48 -20.28 -9.80
C GLU A 790 -27.13 -20.62 -9.15
N ALA A 791 -26.05 -19.95 -9.56
CA ALA A 791 -24.73 -20.08 -8.94
C ALA A 791 -24.61 -19.41 -7.55
N GLY A 792 -25.57 -18.55 -7.18
CA GLY A 792 -25.52 -17.73 -5.97
C GLY A 792 -24.47 -16.60 -6.01
N ILE A 793 -24.00 -16.20 -7.20
CA ILE A 793 -22.95 -15.20 -7.39
C ILE A 793 -23.61 -13.81 -7.56
N LEU A 794 -24.00 -13.24 -6.43
CA LEU A 794 -24.68 -11.95 -6.33
C LEU A 794 -23.80 -10.88 -5.69
N GLU A 795 -23.96 -9.63 -6.13
CA GLU A 795 -23.34 -8.44 -5.53
C GLU A 795 -24.41 -7.49 -4.96
N PRO A 796 -24.16 -6.76 -3.86
CA PRO A 796 -25.09 -5.75 -3.39
C PRO A 796 -25.20 -4.57 -4.37
N TYR A 797 -26.43 -4.16 -4.70
CA TYR A 797 -26.74 -3.06 -5.63
C TYR A 797 -25.93 -1.78 -5.33
N LEU A 798 -25.80 -1.46 -4.04
CA LEU A 798 -25.13 -0.25 -3.57
C LEU A 798 -23.62 -0.22 -3.89
N VAL A 799 -22.96 -1.37 -4.04
CA VAL A 799 -21.55 -1.48 -4.47
C VAL A 799 -21.39 -0.93 -5.89
N LYS A 800 -22.20 -1.42 -6.84
CA LYS A 800 -22.20 -0.97 -8.25
C LYS A 800 -22.64 0.50 -8.36
N TYR A 801 -23.67 0.91 -7.62
CA TYR A 801 -24.18 2.29 -7.63
C TYR A 801 -23.08 3.32 -7.30
N TRP A 802 -22.38 3.14 -6.18
CA TRP A 802 -21.28 4.05 -5.83
C TRP A 802 -20.05 3.84 -6.70
N GLY A 803 -19.74 2.59 -7.10
CA GLY A 803 -18.60 2.30 -7.98
C GLY A 803 -18.68 3.04 -9.31
N ILE A 804 -19.83 2.98 -9.99
CA ILE A 804 -20.08 3.71 -11.25
C ILE A 804 -19.99 5.22 -11.01
N LYS A 805 -20.66 5.72 -9.96
CA LYS A 805 -20.73 7.16 -9.64
C LYS A 805 -19.37 7.76 -9.25
N LEU A 806 -18.52 7.03 -8.53
CA LEU A 806 -17.18 7.51 -8.14
C LEU A 806 -16.17 7.39 -9.28
N ALA A 807 -16.17 6.30 -10.04
CA ALA A 807 -15.29 6.12 -11.19
C ALA A 807 -15.53 7.15 -12.30
N THR A 808 -16.80 7.46 -12.60
CA THR A 808 -17.17 8.48 -13.59
C THR A 808 -16.77 9.87 -13.15
N ASN A 809 -17.06 10.28 -11.91
CA ASN A 809 -16.59 11.54 -11.34
C ASN A 809 -15.04 11.64 -11.34
N ALA A 810 -14.33 10.55 -11.08
CA ALA A 810 -12.87 10.51 -11.18
C ALA A 810 -12.37 10.72 -12.62
N ALA A 811 -12.95 10.03 -13.61
CA ALA A 811 -12.60 10.22 -15.02
C ALA A 811 -12.92 11.64 -15.50
N ILE A 812 -14.09 12.17 -15.18
CA ILE A 812 -14.52 13.55 -15.52
C ILE A 812 -13.59 14.58 -14.89
N THR A 813 -13.25 14.46 -13.60
CA THR A 813 -12.33 15.40 -12.95
C THR A 813 -10.90 15.33 -13.48
N VAL A 814 -10.45 14.18 -14.01
CA VAL A 814 -9.17 14.06 -14.72
C VAL A 814 -9.22 14.69 -16.11
N LEU A 815 -10.31 14.53 -16.86
CA LEU A 815 -10.49 15.14 -18.18
C LEU A 815 -10.61 16.67 -18.11
N ARG A 816 -11.25 17.21 -17.07
CA ARG A 816 -11.39 18.67 -16.82
C ARG A 816 -10.05 19.41 -16.58
N VAL A 817 -8.90 18.73 -16.51
CA VAL A 817 -7.58 19.35 -16.27
C VAL A 817 -6.79 19.52 -17.58
N ASP A 818 -6.78 20.74 -18.10
CA ASP A 818 -6.05 21.15 -19.32
C ASP A 818 -4.57 21.51 -19.08
N GLN A 819 -4.23 21.89 -17.84
CA GLN A 819 -2.92 22.40 -17.43
C GLN A 819 -2.43 21.77 -16.13
N ILE A 820 -1.13 21.47 -16.06
CA ILE A 820 -0.47 20.87 -14.88
C ILE A 820 0.71 21.74 -14.46
N ILE A 821 0.59 22.38 -13.29
CA ILE A 821 1.66 23.15 -12.67
C ILE A 821 2.27 22.35 -11.51
N MET A 822 3.44 21.74 -11.73
CA MET A 822 4.18 21.03 -10.69
C MET A 822 5.33 21.91 -10.18
N ALA A 823 5.23 22.33 -8.92
CA ALA A 823 6.38 22.86 -8.20
C ALA A 823 7.49 21.79 -8.07
N LYS A 824 8.75 22.22 -7.98
CA LYS A 824 9.84 21.32 -7.58
C LYS A 824 9.50 20.76 -6.19
N PRO A 825 9.56 19.43 -5.97
CA PRO A 825 9.32 18.86 -4.65
C PRO A 825 10.25 19.50 -3.62
N ALA A 826 9.73 19.74 -2.42
CA ALA A 826 10.41 20.48 -1.37
C ALA A 826 11.57 19.69 -0.78
N GLY A 827 12.69 19.64 -1.52
CA GLY A 827 13.97 19.13 -1.07
C GLY A 827 14.54 20.02 0.02
N GLY A 828 14.03 19.86 1.24
CA GLY A 828 14.71 20.31 2.44
C GLY A 828 16.13 19.73 2.47
N PRO A 829 17.08 20.37 3.18
CA PRO A 829 18.41 19.84 3.30
C PRO A 829 18.32 18.41 3.85
N LYS A 830 18.97 17.44 3.17
CA LYS A 830 19.08 16.07 3.69
C LYS A 830 19.53 16.17 5.15
N PRO A 831 18.90 15.43 6.10
CA PRO A 831 19.34 15.45 7.48
C PRO A 831 20.84 15.14 7.50
N PRO A 832 21.67 15.96 8.16
CA PRO A 832 23.11 15.78 8.10
C PRO A 832 23.45 14.39 8.63
N GLN A 833 23.97 13.53 7.76
CA GLN A 833 24.46 12.23 8.17
C GLN A 833 25.49 12.47 9.27
N GLY A 834 25.24 11.89 10.45
CA GLY A 834 26.12 12.05 11.59
C GLY A 834 27.53 11.62 11.19
N ARG A 835 28.52 12.51 11.37
CA ARG A 835 29.93 12.13 11.24
C ARG A 835 30.17 10.95 12.19
N LYS A 836 30.74 9.87 11.69
CA LYS A 836 31.10 8.69 12.49
C LYS A 836 32.43 8.88 13.23
N ASP A 837 33.10 9.99 12.97
CA ASP A 837 34.49 10.24 13.32
C ASP A 837 34.52 11.13 14.58
N PHE A 838 34.20 10.54 15.74
CA PHE A 838 34.22 11.22 17.04
C PHE A 838 34.60 10.33 18.25
N ASP A 839 34.85 9.03 18.04
CA ASP A 839 35.20 8.06 19.09
C ASP A 839 36.57 7.39 18.79
N GLU A 840 37.64 8.17 18.54
CA GLU A 840 39.00 7.66 18.29
C GLU A 840 40.15 8.39 19.06
N ASP A 841 39.83 9.35 19.94
CA ASP A 841 40.79 10.06 20.81
C ASP A 841 40.25 10.14 22.27
N ASP A 842 40.45 9.07 23.06
CA ASP A 842 40.42 9.03 24.55
C ASP A 842 41.08 7.73 25.07
#